data_AF-A0A1F8QEJ4-F1
#
_entry.id   AF-A0A1F8QEJ4-F1
#
_cell.length_a   1.000
_cell.length_b   1.000
_cell.length_c   1.000
_cell.angle_alpha   90.00
_cell.angle_beta   90.00
_cell.angle_gamma   90.00
#
_symmetry.space_group_name_H-M   'P 1'
#
loop_
_entity.id
_entity.type
_entity.pdbx_description
1 polymer ?
#
loop_
_entity_poly.entity_id
_entity_poly.type
_entity_poly.pdbx_seq_one_letter_code
_entity_poly.pdbx_strand_id
1 'polypeptide(L)'
;MNQSLEKIQKIFKLEIERNCDNRAVLGGLERMLDFWEPEARVDGIPEELIQVIVARIRDYRRLSPSSRYESLAGLWQRIQKSYPHLPQLPVSHVPLPPETPPQTISERQAAVQPDHPSPSESGKPLSPAVTPQPPAGPTNGLDSPVKVMSGIGSQYEKLLERLGIWTLRDFMYHFPRRYDDYSRLKPINRLVYGEEVTVIGIVQNVFERSIRGGAQKIAEAVVSDGSGSMRVTWFSPYAARNLEVGEPIVLSGKVEQYLGRIVMNNPEWEAIDQQQLSTNRIVPVYPLTARITQKWLRHQIDQVLAYWADRITDPLPAAIRQPAELVDLSTALRQIHFPNTWEDQKKAQERLAFEEIFMLQLGVIRQKRAWQERSARSFQVTDQWLEKQTGNLPFSLTDAQVRTLNDIRGDLQSGKPMNRLIQGDVGSGKTVVAAIAMAMLIQNGAQCALMAPTSILAEQHYQNLREILAVNREELPESGASGQPDPILPSSAIRILVGSTPAAEKAEIMAGLADGSISLVVGTHALIEDPVAFKDLQLVVVDEQHRFGVDQRAALRQKGDGTHLMVMTATPIPRSLALTIYGDLDLSIIDEMPPGRLPVSTFVLTPRERERAYSLIRGQVKNGQQAFIIYPLVEENEQGETKAAVEDFERLQVEIFPELKVSLLHGRMRPDDKDMVMAGFRDGLSQILVSTSVIEVGMDIPNATVMLIEGANRFGLAQLHQFRGRVGRGAEKSYCLLIPDTPDEVENTRLQVMTETNDGFVLAERDLEQRGPGQFLGTRQSGYHEFQLANLTDIRLIEKARRFAAELLNQDPDLRDPQHQPLVTALRRAWNGNVGDIS
;
A
#
# COMPACT_ATOMS: atom_id res chain seq x y z
N MET A 1 -4.68 -2.03 -22.96
CA MET A 1 -4.07 -3.00 -23.91
C MET A 1 -5.22 -3.78 -24.51
N ASN A 2 -5.42 -3.69 -25.82
CA ASN A 2 -6.58 -4.31 -26.48
C ASN A 2 -6.34 -5.83 -26.53
N GLN A 3 -7.07 -6.59 -25.72
CA GLN A 3 -6.89 -8.04 -25.57
C GLN A 3 -7.08 -8.77 -26.91
N SER A 4 -7.95 -8.26 -27.78
CA SER A 4 -8.15 -8.70 -29.16
C SER A 4 -6.92 -8.53 -30.05
N LEU A 5 -6.14 -7.44 -29.89
CA LEU A 5 -4.88 -7.25 -30.62
C LEU A 5 -3.78 -8.19 -30.10
N GLU A 6 -3.75 -8.48 -28.80
CA GLU A 6 -2.82 -9.47 -28.25
C GLU A 6 -3.17 -10.90 -28.68
N LYS A 7 -4.47 -11.24 -28.73
CA LYS A 7 -4.94 -12.54 -29.22
C LYS A 7 -4.59 -12.74 -30.70
N ILE A 8 -4.86 -11.74 -31.55
CA ILE A 8 -4.53 -11.86 -32.98
C ILE A 8 -3.01 -11.93 -33.20
N GLN A 9 -2.23 -11.21 -32.38
CA GLN A 9 -0.77 -11.30 -32.39
C GLN A 9 -0.29 -12.71 -32.06
N LYS A 10 -0.80 -13.30 -30.97
CA LYS A 10 -0.43 -14.66 -30.55
C LYS A 10 -0.76 -15.69 -31.62
N ILE A 11 -1.91 -15.53 -32.28
CA ILE A 11 -2.35 -16.44 -33.35
C ILE A 11 -1.48 -16.27 -34.61
N PHE A 12 -1.16 -15.04 -35.02
CA PHE A 12 -0.26 -14.79 -36.15
C PHE A 12 1.14 -15.30 -35.86
N LYS A 13 1.65 -15.08 -34.65
CA LYS A 13 2.95 -15.59 -34.21
C LYS A 13 3.00 -17.13 -34.28
N LEU A 14 1.98 -17.80 -33.74
CA LEU A 14 1.87 -19.26 -33.75
C LEU A 14 1.77 -19.81 -35.18
N GLU A 15 1.06 -19.11 -36.06
CA GLU A 15 0.90 -19.49 -37.47
C GLU A 15 2.21 -19.31 -38.26
N ILE A 16 2.98 -18.25 -37.98
CA ILE A 16 4.32 -18.02 -38.58
C ILE A 16 5.33 -19.07 -38.11
N GLU A 17 5.33 -19.38 -36.80
CA GLU A 17 6.18 -20.44 -36.22
C GLU A 17 5.87 -21.83 -36.82
N ARG A 18 4.65 -22.04 -37.31
CA ARG A 18 4.19 -23.27 -37.97
C ARG A 18 4.29 -23.23 -39.49
N ASN A 19 5.08 -22.31 -40.06
CA ASN A 19 5.26 -22.14 -41.51
C ASN A 19 3.96 -21.88 -42.28
N CYS A 20 2.98 -21.20 -41.66
CA CYS A 20 1.71 -20.80 -42.27
C CYS A 20 0.88 -21.99 -42.83
N ASP A 21 0.83 -23.10 -42.07
CA ASP A 21 0.15 -24.36 -42.44
C ASP A 21 -1.38 -24.31 -42.33
N ASN A 22 -1.95 -23.18 -41.91
CA ASN A 22 -3.36 -22.90 -41.60
C ASN A 22 -3.93 -23.81 -40.49
N ARG A 23 -3.12 -24.10 -39.47
CA ARG A 23 -3.50 -24.98 -38.35
C ARG A 23 -3.25 -24.38 -36.96
N ALA A 24 -2.93 -23.09 -36.83
CA ALA A 24 -2.88 -22.43 -35.52
C ALA A 24 -4.25 -22.40 -34.81
N VAL A 25 -5.35 -22.45 -35.58
CA VAL A 25 -6.73 -22.54 -35.06
C VAL A 25 -7.40 -23.80 -35.58
N LEU A 26 -8.11 -24.53 -34.71
CA LEU A 26 -8.83 -25.76 -35.05
C LEU A 26 -9.90 -25.49 -36.12
N GLY A 27 -9.64 -25.92 -37.35
CA GLY A 27 -10.50 -25.69 -38.52
C GLY A 27 -10.09 -24.52 -39.41
N GLY A 28 -8.90 -23.95 -39.19
CA GLY A 28 -8.30 -22.89 -40.02
C GLY A 28 -8.43 -21.50 -39.40
N LEU A 29 -7.55 -20.59 -39.82
CA LEU A 29 -7.47 -19.20 -39.33
C LEU A 29 -8.79 -18.43 -39.51
N GLU A 30 -9.59 -18.79 -40.51
CA GLU A 30 -10.91 -18.20 -40.79
C GLU A 30 -11.88 -18.35 -39.62
N ARG A 31 -11.84 -19.48 -38.90
CA ARG A 31 -12.69 -19.71 -37.72
C ARG A 31 -12.35 -18.80 -36.54
N MET A 32 -11.17 -18.17 -36.56
CA MET A 32 -10.83 -17.16 -35.57
C MET A 32 -11.77 -15.96 -35.63
N LEU A 33 -12.24 -15.61 -36.84
CA LEU A 33 -13.05 -14.42 -37.05
C LEU A 33 -14.38 -14.50 -36.31
N ASP A 34 -14.94 -15.70 -36.12
CA ASP A 34 -16.21 -15.93 -35.44
C ASP A 34 -16.21 -15.43 -33.98
N PHE A 35 -15.05 -15.47 -33.31
CA PHE A 35 -14.89 -14.98 -31.94
C PHE A 35 -14.08 -13.68 -31.85
N TRP A 36 -13.15 -13.45 -32.78
CA TRP A 36 -12.29 -12.27 -32.76
C TRP A 36 -13.02 -11.00 -33.22
N GLU A 37 -13.90 -11.09 -34.22
CA GLU A 37 -14.61 -9.91 -34.76
C GLU A 37 -15.56 -9.25 -33.72
N PRO A 38 -16.35 -10.00 -32.93
CA PRO A 38 -17.13 -9.43 -31.83
C PRO A 38 -16.23 -8.82 -30.73
N GLU A 39 -15.14 -9.49 -30.36
CA GLU A 39 -14.20 -9.00 -29.34
C GLU A 39 -13.46 -7.73 -29.80
N ALA A 40 -13.05 -7.66 -31.06
CA ALA A 40 -12.37 -6.50 -31.65
C ALA A 40 -13.25 -5.24 -31.63
N ARG A 41 -14.57 -5.38 -31.85
CA ARG A 41 -15.53 -4.28 -31.73
C ARG A 41 -15.74 -3.84 -30.29
N VAL A 42 -15.75 -4.79 -29.35
CA VAL A 42 -15.84 -4.50 -27.91
C VAL A 42 -14.57 -3.78 -27.41
N ASP A 43 -13.41 -4.13 -27.96
CA ASP A 43 -12.12 -3.51 -27.65
C ASP A 43 -11.87 -2.18 -28.40
N GLY A 44 -12.84 -1.68 -29.17
CA GLY A 44 -12.79 -0.36 -29.81
C GLY A 44 -11.81 -0.25 -30.99
N ILE A 45 -11.52 -1.35 -31.70
CA ILE A 45 -10.69 -1.31 -32.91
C ILE A 45 -11.48 -0.63 -34.05
N PRO A 46 -10.88 0.29 -34.84
CA PRO A 46 -11.55 0.95 -35.97
C PRO A 46 -12.17 -0.06 -36.95
N GLU A 47 -13.44 0.14 -37.33
CA GLU A 47 -14.19 -0.79 -38.18
C GLU A 47 -13.50 -1.01 -39.55
N GLU A 48 -12.81 0.01 -40.09
CA GLU A 48 -12.00 -0.12 -41.31
C GLU A 48 -10.87 -1.15 -41.16
N LEU A 49 -10.21 -1.18 -39.99
CA LEU A 49 -9.13 -2.13 -39.71
C LEU A 49 -9.69 -3.55 -39.54
N ILE A 50 -10.84 -3.67 -38.86
CA ILE A 50 -11.55 -4.95 -38.68
C ILE A 50 -11.92 -5.53 -40.04
N GLN A 51 -12.51 -4.73 -40.94
CA GLN A 51 -12.90 -5.19 -42.28
C GLN A 51 -11.70 -5.63 -43.12
N VAL A 52 -10.57 -4.92 -43.05
CA VAL A 52 -9.33 -5.31 -43.76
C VAL A 52 -8.79 -6.65 -43.25
N ILE A 53 -8.80 -6.86 -41.92
CA ILE A 53 -8.34 -8.11 -41.30
C ILE A 53 -9.27 -9.27 -41.69
N VAL A 54 -10.59 -9.07 -41.58
CA VAL A 54 -11.61 -10.06 -41.96
C VAL A 54 -11.48 -10.46 -43.43
N ALA A 55 -11.36 -9.49 -44.34
CA ALA A 55 -11.24 -9.76 -45.77
C ALA A 55 -9.99 -10.59 -46.10
N ARG A 56 -8.83 -10.21 -45.52
CA ARG A 56 -7.56 -10.92 -45.77
C ARG A 56 -7.50 -12.30 -45.14
N ILE A 57 -8.11 -12.49 -43.96
CA ILE A 57 -8.13 -13.80 -43.28
C ILE A 57 -9.11 -14.77 -43.97
N ARG A 58 -10.23 -14.29 -44.52
CA ARG A 58 -11.16 -15.14 -45.30
C ARG A 58 -10.56 -15.76 -46.55
N ASP A 59 -9.59 -15.08 -47.18
CA ASP A 59 -8.89 -15.61 -48.34
C ASP A 59 -7.63 -16.42 -47.98
N TYR A 60 -7.28 -16.50 -46.68
CA TYR A 60 -6.03 -17.08 -46.19
C TYR A 60 -5.85 -18.55 -46.61
N ARG A 61 -6.91 -19.35 -46.60
CA ARG A 61 -6.84 -20.76 -46.99
C ARG A 61 -6.45 -20.97 -48.45
N ARG A 62 -6.76 -20.02 -49.34
CA ARG A 62 -6.50 -20.12 -50.78
C ARG A 62 -5.08 -19.71 -51.19
N LEU A 63 -4.34 -19.10 -50.28
CA LEU A 63 -2.98 -18.63 -50.52
C LEU A 63 -1.94 -19.74 -50.37
N SER A 64 -0.84 -19.62 -51.12
CA SER A 64 0.36 -20.46 -50.94
C SER A 64 1.05 -20.15 -49.61
N PRO A 65 1.85 -21.07 -49.02
CA PRO A 65 2.51 -20.83 -47.73
C PRO A 65 3.39 -19.57 -47.69
N SER A 66 4.10 -19.23 -48.77
CA SER A 66 4.88 -17.99 -48.88
C SER A 66 3.98 -16.75 -48.95
N SER A 67 2.91 -16.79 -49.74
CA SER A 67 1.94 -15.69 -49.82
C SER A 67 1.13 -15.49 -48.53
N ARG A 68 0.94 -16.55 -47.73
CA ARG A 68 0.30 -16.48 -46.41
C ARG A 68 1.14 -15.69 -45.42
N TYR A 69 2.46 -15.91 -45.42
CA TYR A 69 3.38 -15.15 -44.57
C TYR A 69 3.34 -13.66 -44.93
N GLU A 70 3.46 -13.30 -46.22
CA GLU A 70 3.36 -11.92 -46.68
C GLU A 70 2.03 -11.27 -46.29
N SER A 71 0.93 -12.03 -46.36
CA SER A 71 -0.38 -11.54 -45.94
C SER A 71 -0.45 -11.26 -44.43
N LEU A 72 0.12 -12.12 -43.57
CA LEU A 72 0.13 -11.89 -42.12
C LEU A 72 1.09 -10.77 -41.73
N ALA A 73 2.29 -10.73 -42.32
CA ALA A 73 3.27 -9.68 -42.08
C ALA A 73 2.74 -8.31 -42.52
N GLY A 74 2.12 -8.23 -43.70
CA GLY A 74 1.51 -7.01 -44.22
C GLY A 74 0.30 -6.55 -43.39
N LEU A 75 -0.53 -7.48 -42.92
CA LEU A 75 -1.62 -7.15 -41.97
C LEU A 75 -1.06 -6.60 -40.67
N TRP A 76 -0.03 -7.22 -40.11
CA TRP A 76 0.56 -6.80 -38.85
C TRP A 76 1.25 -5.43 -38.94
N GLN A 77 1.98 -5.16 -40.03
CA GLN A 77 2.53 -3.82 -40.26
C GLN A 77 1.44 -2.75 -40.33
N ARG A 78 0.29 -3.08 -40.92
CA ARG A 78 -0.86 -2.16 -41.00
C ARG A 78 -1.49 -1.92 -39.63
N ILE A 79 -1.59 -2.96 -38.80
CA ILE A 79 -2.01 -2.85 -37.39
C ILE A 79 -1.01 -2.00 -36.59
N GLN A 80 0.30 -2.20 -36.78
CA GLN A 80 1.35 -1.42 -36.10
C GLN A 80 1.35 0.06 -36.51
N LYS A 81 0.96 0.40 -37.75
CA LYS A 81 0.78 1.81 -38.15
C LYS A 81 -0.32 2.52 -37.37
N SER A 82 -1.41 1.81 -37.05
CA SER A 82 -2.49 2.32 -36.20
C SER A 82 -2.18 2.21 -34.70
N TYR A 83 -1.29 1.28 -34.30
CA TYR A 83 -0.91 1.01 -32.93
C TYR A 83 0.62 0.81 -32.79
N PRO A 84 1.42 1.89 -32.75
CA PRO A 84 2.89 1.83 -32.85
C PRO A 84 3.60 1.13 -31.69
N HIS A 85 2.91 0.96 -30.54
CA HIS A 85 3.44 0.34 -29.34
C HIS A 85 3.43 -1.19 -29.36
N LEU A 86 2.91 -1.82 -30.42
CA LEU A 86 2.79 -3.28 -30.51
C LEU A 86 4.10 -3.97 -30.97
N PRO A 87 4.49 -5.11 -30.39
CA PRO A 87 5.73 -5.83 -30.75
C PRO A 87 5.72 -6.33 -32.21
N GLN A 88 6.90 -6.44 -32.83
CA GLN A 88 7.04 -7.02 -34.18
C GLN A 88 6.78 -8.54 -34.19
N LEU A 89 6.27 -9.07 -35.30
CA LEU A 89 6.16 -10.52 -35.52
C LEU A 89 7.54 -11.13 -35.87
N PRO A 90 7.78 -12.41 -35.53
CA PRO A 90 9.00 -13.10 -35.92
C PRO A 90 9.13 -13.25 -37.46
N VAL A 91 10.37 -13.32 -37.94
CA VAL A 91 10.68 -13.51 -39.37
C VAL A 91 10.56 -14.99 -39.72
N SER A 92 9.88 -15.33 -40.83
CA SER A 92 9.74 -16.73 -41.28
C SER A 92 10.99 -17.22 -42.02
N HIS A 93 11.30 -18.52 -41.91
CA HIS A 93 12.45 -19.17 -42.56
C HIS A 93 12.14 -19.75 -43.96
N VAL A 94 11.00 -19.41 -44.57
CA VAL A 94 10.64 -19.87 -45.92
C VAL A 94 11.42 -19.04 -46.97
N PRO A 95 12.13 -19.66 -47.93
CA PRO A 95 12.85 -18.91 -48.97
C PRO A 95 11.87 -18.16 -49.88
N LEU A 96 12.06 -16.84 -49.99
CA LEU A 96 11.30 -15.97 -50.89
C LEU A 96 11.67 -16.26 -52.36
N PRO A 97 10.70 -16.31 -53.30
CA PRO A 97 10.99 -16.24 -54.73
C PRO A 97 11.45 -14.82 -55.12
N PRO A 98 12.24 -14.65 -56.19
CA PRO A 98 12.80 -13.36 -56.59
C PRO A 98 11.74 -12.37 -57.07
N GLU A 99 11.89 -11.11 -56.68
CA GLU A 99 11.04 -9.96 -57.03
C GLU A 99 10.97 -9.72 -58.55
N THR A 100 9.77 -9.40 -59.04
CA THR A 100 9.55 -8.83 -60.38
C THR A 100 8.88 -7.45 -60.25
N PRO A 101 9.24 -6.47 -61.10
CA PRO A 101 8.92 -5.05 -60.91
C PRO A 101 7.47 -4.67 -61.25
N PRO A 102 6.99 -3.49 -60.80
CA PRO A 102 5.55 -3.19 -60.71
C PRO A 102 4.93 -2.77 -62.05
N GLN A 103 3.70 -3.26 -62.31
CA GLN A 103 2.85 -2.77 -63.38
C GLN A 103 1.70 -1.91 -62.83
N THR A 104 1.63 -0.70 -63.38
CA THR A 104 0.60 0.35 -63.28
C THR A 104 -0.75 -0.03 -63.88
N ILE A 105 -1.86 0.29 -63.20
CA ILE A 105 -3.21 0.53 -63.76
C ILE A 105 -3.90 1.56 -62.84
N SER A 106 -3.94 2.86 -63.18
CA SER A 106 -4.88 3.61 -64.04
C SER A 106 -6.31 3.75 -63.50
N GLU A 107 -6.69 5.03 -63.35
CA GLU A 107 -7.99 5.62 -63.04
C GLU A 107 -9.11 5.21 -64.02
N ARG A 108 -10.37 5.32 -63.56
CA ARG A 108 -11.44 5.98 -64.33
C ARG A 108 -12.66 6.34 -63.46
N GLN A 109 -13.02 7.61 -63.58
CA GLN A 109 -14.26 8.25 -63.13
C GLN A 109 -15.45 7.87 -64.02
N ALA A 110 -16.68 7.96 -63.50
CA ALA A 110 -17.85 8.42 -64.24
C ALA A 110 -18.95 8.90 -63.28
N ALA A 111 -19.41 10.13 -63.50
CA ALA A 111 -20.50 10.81 -62.81
C ALA A 111 -21.79 10.77 -63.65
N VAL A 112 -22.97 10.77 -63.01
CA VAL A 112 -24.23 11.35 -63.54
C VAL A 112 -25.17 11.73 -62.37
N GLN A 113 -25.55 13.01 -62.32
CA GLN A 113 -26.82 13.59 -61.78
C GLN A 113 -27.69 14.01 -63.01
N PRO A 114 -28.98 14.43 -62.95
CA PRO A 114 -29.72 15.09 -61.84
C PRO A 114 -31.24 14.74 -61.71
N ASP A 115 -31.91 15.24 -60.66
CA ASP A 115 -33.06 16.19 -60.75
C ASP A 115 -33.88 16.31 -59.44
N HIS A 116 -34.23 17.55 -59.10
CA HIS A 116 -35.09 18.01 -58.00
C HIS A 116 -36.57 18.12 -58.49
N PRO A 117 -37.61 18.09 -57.62
CA PRO A 117 -38.03 19.31 -56.88
C PRO A 117 -38.67 19.11 -55.48
N SER A 118 -38.62 20.18 -54.67
CA SER A 118 -39.33 20.38 -53.38
C SER A 118 -40.82 20.74 -53.58
N PRO A 119 -41.66 20.69 -52.52
CA PRO A 119 -42.12 21.92 -51.82
C PRO A 119 -42.14 21.79 -50.27
N SER A 120 -41.70 22.81 -49.50
CA SER A 120 -42.51 23.74 -48.65
C SER A 120 -43.60 23.06 -47.78
N GLU A 121 -43.77 23.30 -46.47
CA GLU A 121 -43.87 24.58 -45.78
C GLU A 121 -44.05 24.40 -44.24
N SER A 122 -43.69 25.43 -43.46
CA SER A 122 -44.30 25.88 -42.18
C SER A 122 -43.98 25.19 -40.82
N GLY A 123 -43.45 25.99 -39.89
CA GLY A 123 -43.40 25.71 -38.43
C GLY A 123 -42.52 26.70 -37.67
N LYS A 124 -43.13 27.69 -37.02
CA LYS A 124 -42.53 28.86 -36.32
C LYS A 124 -41.70 28.52 -35.07
N PRO A 125 -40.80 29.43 -34.62
CA PRO A 125 -39.84 29.20 -33.54
C PRO A 125 -40.41 29.56 -32.15
N LEU A 126 -40.01 28.81 -31.11
CA LEU A 126 -40.21 29.17 -29.70
C LEU A 126 -38.97 29.92 -29.17
N SER A 127 -39.24 31.05 -28.53
CA SER A 127 -38.29 32.01 -27.95
C SER A 127 -37.51 31.47 -26.73
N PRO A 128 -36.40 32.13 -26.31
CA PRO A 128 -35.33 31.54 -25.51
C PRO A 128 -35.58 31.54 -24.00
N ALA A 129 -34.94 30.57 -23.33
CA ALA A 129 -34.84 30.47 -21.89
C ALA A 129 -34.07 31.67 -21.29
N VAL A 130 -34.64 32.23 -20.21
CA VAL A 130 -34.03 33.26 -19.36
C VAL A 130 -32.90 32.63 -18.54
N THR A 131 -31.68 33.13 -18.70
CA THR A 131 -30.53 32.81 -17.86
C THR A 131 -30.53 33.73 -16.63
N PRO A 132 -30.53 33.23 -15.38
CA PRO A 132 -30.24 34.07 -14.22
C PRO A 132 -28.72 34.28 -14.11
N GLN A 133 -28.29 35.55 -14.11
CA GLN A 133 -26.94 35.93 -13.68
C GLN A 133 -26.76 35.70 -12.17
N PRO A 134 -25.53 35.39 -11.69
CA PRO A 134 -25.27 35.14 -10.27
C PRO A 134 -25.21 36.45 -9.45
N PRO A 135 -25.75 36.49 -8.22
CA PRO A 135 -25.50 37.58 -7.29
C PRO A 135 -24.09 37.44 -6.68
N ALA A 136 -23.41 38.58 -6.55
CA ALA A 136 -22.08 38.70 -5.97
C ALA A 136 -22.13 38.81 -4.44
N GLY A 137 -21.30 37.98 -3.77
CA GLY A 137 -20.81 38.14 -2.39
C GLY A 137 -21.14 36.98 -1.43
N PRO A 138 -20.43 36.82 -0.29
CA PRO A 138 -19.00 36.93 -0.02
C PRO A 138 -18.30 35.55 -0.03
N THR A 139 -16.97 35.56 -0.05
CA THR A 139 -16.06 34.41 -0.09
C THR A 139 -16.14 33.51 1.16
N ASN A 140 -17.03 32.52 1.15
CA ASN A 140 -16.96 31.27 1.92
C ASN A 140 -17.61 30.14 1.10
N GLY A 141 -17.29 30.04 -0.20
CA GLY A 141 -18.06 29.25 -1.16
C GLY A 141 -18.00 27.72 -0.95
N LEU A 142 -16.82 27.13 -1.09
CA LEU A 142 -16.67 25.66 -1.12
C LEU A 142 -16.56 25.03 0.28
N ASP A 143 -16.04 25.80 1.25
CA ASP A 143 -15.89 25.36 2.65
C ASP A 143 -17.16 25.71 3.47
N SER A 144 -18.25 26.11 2.81
CA SER A 144 -19.56 26.30 3.43
C SER A 144 -20.12 24.97 3.94
N PRO A 145 -20.86 24.98 5.08
CA PRO A 145 -21.58 23.81 5.55
C PRO A 145 -22.57 23.27 4.50
N VAL A 146 -22.78 21.95 4.49
CA VAL A 146 -23.71 21.27 3.56
C VAL A 146 -25.15 21.81 3.60
N LYS A 147 -25.55 22.43 4.71
CA LYS A 147 -26.87 23.04 4.92
C LYS A 147 -27.20 24.17 3.93
N VAL A 148 -26.21 24.74 3.25
CA VAL A 148 -26.43 25.76 2.22
C VAL A 148 -27.15 25.16 0.99
N MET A 149 -27.09 23.84 0.79
CA MET A 149 -27.79 23.19 -0.31
C MET A 149 -29.29 23.01 -0.05
N SER A 150 -30.11 23.35 -1.04
CA SER A 150 -31.55 23.10 -1.01
C SER A 150 -31.83 21.61 -0.94
N GLY A 151 -32.50 21.16 0.13
CA GLY A 151 -32.84 19.75 0.35
C GLY A 151 -32.07 19.07 1.48
N ILE A 152 -31.05 19.72 2.05
CA ILE A 152 -30.33 19.24 3.23
C ILE A 152 -30.86 19.95 4.48
N GLY A 153 -31.79 19.30 5.18
CA GLY A 153 -32.24 19.74 6.51
C GLY A 153 -31.29 19.30 7.64
N SER A 154 -31.54 19.77 8.86
CA SER A 154 -30.74 19.44 10.06
C SER A 154 -30.63 17.94 10.38
N GLN A 155 -31.60 17.13 9.90
CA GLN A 155 -31.55 15.69 10.03
C GLN A 155 -30.56 15.04 9.06
N TYR A 156 -30.49 15.51 7.81
CA TYR A 156 -29.54 15.00 6.82
C TYR A 156 -28.11 15.49 7.12
N GLU A 157 -27.96 16.70 7.64
CA GLU A 157 -26.69 17.23 8.16
C GLU A 157 -26.04 16.24 9.14
N LYS A 158 -26.74 15.85 10.22
CA LYS A 158 -26.23 14.86 11.19
C LYS A 158 -25.92 13.47 10.60
N LEU A 159 -26.57 13.09 9.50
CA LEU A 159 -26.30 11.83 8.81
C LEU A 159 -25.05 11.94 7.91
N LEU A 160 -24.83 13.09 7.29
CA LEU A 160 -23.65 13.41 6.50
C LEU A 160 -22.41 13.56 7.39
N GLU A 161 -22.54 14.15 8.58
CA GLU A 161 -21.47 14.21 9.59
C GLU A 161 -20.93 12.80 9.94
N ARG A 162 -21.81 11.79 10.00
CA ARG A 162 -21.40 10.39 10.22
C ARG A 162 -20.65 9.78 9.04
N LEU A 163 -20.84 10.31 7.84
CA LEU A 163 -20.07 9.97 6.64
C LEU A 163 -18.79 10.81 6.52
N GLY A 164 -18.51 11.69 7.48
CA GLY A 164 -17.38 12.62 7.42
C GLY A 164 -17.58 13.78 6.45
N ILE A 165 -18.81 14.05 6.01
CA ILE A 165 -19.14 15.12 5.05
C ILE A 165 -19.71 16.31 5.82
N TRP A 166 -18.93 17.39 5.92
CA TRP A 166 -19.26 18.61 6.66
C TRP A 166 -19.50 19.80 5.75
N THR A 167 -18.76 19.86 4.64
CA THR A 167 -18.72 20.98 3.70
C THR A 167 -19.07 20.56 2.26
N LEU A 168 -19.29 21.54 1.37
CA LEU A 168 -19.47 21.26 -0.07
C LEU A 168 -18.22 20.64 -0.69
N ARG A 169 -17.03 21.01 -0.21
CA ARG A 169 -15.78 20.35 -0.61
C ARG A 169 -15.83 18.87 -0.30
N ASP A 170 -16.29 18.47 0.88
CA ASP A 170 -16.29 17.06 1.29
C ASP A 170 -17.15 16.20 0.36
N PHE A 171 -18.23 16.74 -0.22
CA PHE A 171 -18.98 16.03 -1.26
C PHE A 171 -18.16 15.72 -2.52
N MET A 172 -17.29 16.65 -2.95
CA MET A 172 -16.44 16.48 -4.13
C MET A 172 -15.28 15.51 -3.90
N TYR A 173 -14.89 15.29 -2.64
CA TYR A 173 -13.84 14.35 -2.27
C TYR A 173 -14.41 13.08 -1.61
N HIS A 174 -15.73 12.90 -1.61
CA HIS A 174 -16.35 11.67 -1.09
C HIS A 174 -16.37 10.58 -2.17
N PHE A 175 -15.24 9.89 -2.37
CA PHE A 175 -15.06 9.02 -3.53
C PHE A 175 -15.87 7.71 -3.48
N PRO A 176 -16.23 7.14 -4.65
CA PRO A 176 -16.89 5.83 -4.74
C PRO A 176 -15.99 4.68 -4.27
N ARG A 177 -16.56 3.68 -3.60
CA ARG A 177 -15.85 2.44 -3.18
C ARG A 177 -15.71 1.45 -4.33
N ARG A 178 -16.69 1.42 -5.23
CA ARG A 178 -16.70 0.60 -6.45
C ARG A 178 -17.58 1.26 -7.51
N TYR A 179 -17.58 0.70 -8.71
CA TYR A 179 -18.48 1.10 -9.79
C TYR A 179 -19.21 -0.13 -10.32
N ASP A 180 -20.49 0.03 -10.61
CA ASP A 180 -21.31 -0.99 -11.25
C ASP A 180 -21.48 -0.58 -12.73
N ASP A 181 -21.14 -1.47 -13.67
CA ASP A 181 -21.13 -1.13 -15.10
C ASP A 181 -22.50 -1.37 -15.74
N TYR A 182 -23.27 -0.29 -15.83
CA TYR A 182 -24.57 -0.26 -16.49
C TYR A 182 -24.52 0.48 -17.84
N SER A 183 -23.33 0.69 -18.41
CA SER A 183 -23.16 1.39 -19.69
C SER A 183 -23.74 0.60 -20.89
N ARG A 184 -23.92 -0.71 -20.73
CA ARG A 184 -24.34 -1.62 -21.80
C ARG A 184 -25.86 -1.67 -21.88
N LEU A 185 -26.41 -0.95 -22.85
CA LEU A 185 -27.82 -1.03 -23.21
C LEU A 185 -28.08 -2.24 -24.12
N LYS A 186 -29.00 -3.12 -23.73
CA LYS A 186 -29.44 -4.27 -24.54
C LYS A 186 -30.97 -4.38 -24.61
N PRO A 187 -31.51 -4.82 -25.76
CA PRO A 187 -32.92 -5.19 -25.85
C PRO A 187 -33.18 -6.48 -25.05
N ILE A 188 -34.41 -6.62 -24.53
CA ILE A 188 -34.82 -7.72 -23.64
C ILE A 188 -34.59 -9.09 -24.29
N ASN A 189 -34.80 -9.20 -25.60
CA ASN A 189 -34.62 -10.46 -26.33
C ASN A 189 -33.17 -10.90 -26.52
N ARG A 190 -32.18 -10.05 -26.20
CA ARG A 190 -30.74 -10.37 -26.29
C ARG A 190 -30.08 -10.51 -24.91
N LEU A 191 -30.86 -10.49 -23.85
CA LEU A 191 -30.36 -10.68 -22.49
C LEU A 191 -29.90 -12.13 -22.29
N VAL A 192 -28.76 -12.28 -21.62
CA VAL A 192 -28.14 -13.56 -21.28
C VAL A 192 -28.14 -13.73 -19.76
N TYR A 193 -28.36 -14.96 -19.27
CA TYR A 193 -28.29 -15.23 -17.84
C TYR A 193 -26.93 -14.86 -17.25
N GLY A 194 -26.96 -14.15 -16.13
CA GLY A 194 -25.78 -13.82 -15.32
C GLY A 194 -25.09 -12.49 -15.66
N GLU A 195 -25.47 -11.82 -16.75
CA GLU A 195 -24.89 -10.51 -17.11
C GLU A 195 -25.52 -9.34 -16.34
N GLU A 196 -24.79 -8.25 -16.18
CA GLU A 196 -25.27 -6.97 -15.63
C GLU A 196 -25.40 -5.96 -16.77
N VAL A 197 -26.61 -5.48 -17.01
CA VAL A 197 -26.93 -4.66 -18.19
C VAL A 197 -28.09 -3.70 -17.93
N THR A 198 -28.20 -2.72 -18.81
CA THR A 198 -29.30 -1.75 -18.83
C THR A 198 -30.31 -2.08 -19.92
N VAL A 199 -31.60 -1.96 -19.59
CA VAL A 199 -32.73 -2.16 -20.50
C VAL A 199 -33.63 -0.93 -20.42
N ILE A 200 -34.11 -0.45 -21.56
CA ILE A 200 -35.18 0.55 -21.63
C ILE A 200 -36.46 -0.17 -22.01
N GLY A 201 -37.51 0.00 -21.22
CA GLY A 201 -38.79 -0.62 -21.52
C GLY A 201 -39.96 0.11 -20.89
N ILE A 202 -41.15 -0.16 -21.39
CA ILE A 202 -42.41 0.39 -20.91
C ILE A 202 -42.98 -0.56 -19.86
N VAL A 203 -43.37 -0.01 -18.71
CA VAL A 203 -44.05 -0.77 -17.66
C VAL A 203 -45.42 -1.21 -18.17
N GLN A 204 -45.63 -2.51 -18.35
CA GLN A 204 -46.91 -3.06 -18.80
C GLN A 204 -47.85 -3.32 -17.64
N ASN A 205 -47.33 -3.79 -16.51
CA ASN A 205 -48.11 -4.10 -15.33
C ASN A 205 -47.27 -3.93 -14.07
N VAL A 206 -47.91 -3.57 -12.95
CA VAL A 206 -47.33 -3.52 -11.61
C VAL A 206 -48.25 -4.27 -10.66
N PHE A 207 -47.70 -5.17 -9.84
CA PHE A 207 -48.43 -5.98 -8.88
C PHE A 207 -47.71 -5.99 -7.54
N GLU A 208 -48.44 -5.89 -6.43
CA GLU A 208 -47.91 -6.21 -5.11
C GLU A 208 -48.39 -7.59 -4.68
N ARG A 209 -47.47 -8.45 -4.25
CA ARG A 209 -47.81 -9.76 -3.68
C ARG A 209 -47.31 -9.91 -2.26
N SER A 210 -48.15 -10.48 -1.41
CA SER A 210 -47.80 -10.86 -0.04
C SER A 210 -47.24 -12.27 0.00
N ILE A 211 -46.12 -12.47 0.68
CA ILE A 211 -45.43 -13.77 0.83
C ILE A 211 -45.28 -14.10 2.32
N ARG A 212 -45.06 -15.38 2.65
CA ARG A 212 -44.94 -15.90 4.02
C ARG A 212 -46.13 -15.51 4.90
N GLY A 213 -47.35 -15.78 4.40
CA GLY A 213 -48.59 -15.56 5.16
C GLY A 213 -48.93 -14.09 5.44
N GLY A 214 -48.37 -13.13 4.69
CA GLY A 214 -48.67 -11.70 4.86
C GLY A 214 -47.60 -10.88 5.58
N ALA A 215 -46.56 -11.53 6.13
CA ALA A 215 -45.49 -10.88 6.88
C ALA A 215 -44.53 -10.07 5.99
N GLN A 216 -44.41 -10.39 4.70
CA GLN A 216 -43.57 -9.66 3.75
C GLN A 216 -44.36 -9.34 2.48
N LYS A 217 -44.17 -8.13 1.95
CA LYS A 217 -44.74 -7.68 0.68
C LYS A 217 -43.62 -7.52 -0.33
N ILE A 218 -43.88 -7.92 -1.57
CA ILE A 218 -42.97 -7.79 -2.71
C ILE A 218 -43.71 -7.06 -3.81
N ALA A 219 -43.04 -6.13 -4.48
CA ALA A 219 -43.56 -5.51 -5.70
C ALA A 219 -42.97 -6.20 -6.93
N GLU A 220 -43.79 -6.44 -7.95
CA GLU A 220 -43.38 -7.00 -9.22
C GLU A 220 -43.88 -6.12 -10.35
N ALA A 221 -43.06 -5.92 -11.38
CA ALA A 221 -43.48 -5.28 -12.61
C ALA A 221 -43.15 -6.17 -13.82
N VAL A 222 -43.95 -6.05 -14.88
CA VAL A 222 -43.64 -6.61 -16.19
C VAL A 222 -43.27 -5.47 -17.10
N VAL A 223 -42.08 -5.54 -17.68
CA VAL A 223 -41.53 -4.47 -18.51
C VAL A 223 -41.26 -5.03 -19.90
N SER A 224 -41.63 -4.27 -20.93
CA SER A 224 -41.45 -4.67 -22.33
C SER A 224 -40.86 -3.54 -23.15
N ASP A 225 -39.93 -3.88 -24.02
CA ASP A 225 -39.27 -2.97 -24.97
C ASP A 225 -39.78 -3.18 -26.42
N GLY A 226 -40.86 -3.96 -26.58
CA GLY A 226 -41.37 -4.41 -27.88
C GLY A 226 -40.60 -5.58 -28.51
N SER A 227 -39.38 -5.88 -28.05
CA SER A 227 -38.58 -7.03 -28.49
C SER A 227 -38.81 -8.27 -27.63
N GLY A 228 -39.13 -8.06 -26.34
CA GLY A 228 -39.47 -9.10 -25.38
C GLY A 228 -40.18 -8.52 -24.15
N SER A 229 -40.43 -9.37 -23.16
CA SER A 229 -40.92 -8.94 -21.85
C SER A 229 -40.16 -9.63 -20.74
N MET A 230 -39.89 -8.89 -19.66
CA MET A 230 -39.12 -9.35 -18.52
C MET A 230 -39.89 -9.04 -17.24
N ARG A 231 -39.85 -9.97 -16.28
CA ARG A 231 -40.38 -9.71 -14.94
C ARG A 231 -39.29 -9.08 -14.08
N VAL A 232 -39.66 -8.02 -13.39
CA VAL A 232 -38.82 -7.34 -12.41
C VAL A 232 -39.44 -7.50 -11.03
N THR A 233 -38.63 -7.82 -10.03
CA THR A 233 -39.10 -8.07 -8.66
C THR A 233 -38.33 -7.18 -7.69
N TRP A 234 -39.03 -6.49 -6.79
CA TRP A 234 -38.45 -5.74 -5.67
C TRP A 234 -38.93 -6.32 -4.34
N PHE A 235 -38.00 -6.82 -3.52
CA PHE A 235 -38.29 -7.37 -2.19
C PHE A 235 -38.75 -6.31 -1.17
N SER A 236 -38.57 -5.03 -1.49
CA SER A 236 -39.12 -3.89 -0.73
C SER A 236 -40.18 -3.17 -1.58
N PRO A 237 -41.46 -3.13 -1.15
CA PRO A 237 -42.54 -2.49 -1.93
C PRO A 237 -42.30 -1.00 -2.18
N TYR A 238 -41.58 -0.33 -1.27
CA TYR A 238 -41.25 1.09 -1.38
C TYR A 238 -40.44 1.40 -2.64
N ALA A 239 -39.63 0.46 -3.13
CA ALA A 239 -38.79 0.66 -4.29
C ALA A 239 -39.59 0.79 -5.60
N ALA A 240 -40.83 0.26 -5.65
CA ALA A 240 -41.68 0.29 -6.84
C ALA A 240 -42.91 1.20 -6.70
N ARG A 241 -43.02 1.98 -5.61
CA ARG A 241 -44.21 2.80 -5.32
C ARG A 241 -44.53 3.85 -6.37
N ASN A 242 -43.51 4.33 -7.07
CA ASN A 242 -43.62 5.39 -8.06
C ASN A 242 -43.59 4.85 -9.50
N LEU A 243 -43.68 3.52 -9.70
CA LEU A 243 -43.78 2.94 -11.04
C LEU A 243 -45.22 3.06 -11.54
N GLU A 244 -45.45 3.78 -12.62
CA GLU A 244 -46.76 3.86 -13.28
C GLU A 244 -46.80 2.99 -14.54
N VAL A 245 -47.97 2.38 -14.79
CA VAL A 245 -48.19 1.60 -16.02
C VAL A 245 -48.22 2.53 -17.22
N GLY A 246 -47.48 2.17 -18.27
CA GLY A 246 -47.33 2.97 -19.49
C GLY A 246 -46.12 3.91 -19.46
N GLU A 247 -45.40 4.01 -18.34
CA GLU A 247 -44.21 4.85 -18.23
C GLU A 247 -42.98 4.16 -18.86
N PRO A 248 -42.19 4.86 -19.69
CA PRO A 248 -40.89 4.39 -20.15
C PRO A 248 -39.85 4.53 -19.03
N ILE A 249 -39.25 3.41 -18.64
CA ILE A 249 -38.25 3.35 -17.58
C ILE A 249 -36.94 2.74 -18.08
N VAL A 250 -35.85 3.15 -17.44
CA VAL A 250 -34.53 2.54 -17.58
C VAL A 250 -34.31 1.62 -16.39
N LEU A 251 -33.99 0.35 -16.64
CA LEU A 251 -33.73 -0.67 -15.64
C LEU A 251 -32.29 -1.13 -15.75
N SER A 252 -31.56 -1.14 -14.65
CA SER A 252 -30.19 -1.64 -14.60
C SER A 252 -30.03 -2.66 -13.49
N GLY A 253 -29.44 -3.81 -13.81
CA GLY A 253 -29.21 -4.86 -12.82
C GLY A 253 -28.79 -6.18 -13.42
N LYS A 254 -28.65 -7.17 -12.54
CA LYS A 254 -28.25 -8.52 -12.92
C LYS A 254 -29.42 -9.30 -13.52
N VAL A 255 -29.18 -9.86 -14.68
CA VAL A 255 -30.11 -10.74 -15.40
C VAL A 255 -30.09 -12.12 -14.75
N GLU A 256 -31.21 -12.51 -14.16
CA GLU A 256 -31.42 -13.83 -13.57
C GLU A 256 -32.45 -14.62 -14.37
N GLN A 257 -32.64 -15.89 -14.00
CA GLN A 257 -33.61 -16.76 -14.65
C GLN A 257 -34.49 -17.44 -13.60
N TYR A 258 -35.80 -17.35 -13.77
CA TYR A 258 -36.79 -18.01 -12.94
C TYR A 258 -37.74 -18.82 -13.81
N LEU A 259 -37.78 -20.14 -13.60
CA LEU A 259 -38.59 -21.09 -14.37
C LEU A 259 -38.41 -20.92 -15.90
N GLY A 260 -37.16 -20.76 -16.34
CA GLY A 260 -36.82 -20.61 -17.76
C GLY A 260 -37.01 -19.20 -18.32
N ARG A 261 -37.64 -18.26 -17.59
CA ARG A 261 -37.84 -16.87 -18.04
C ARG A 261 -36.81 -15.93 -17.42
N ILE A 262 -36.38 -14.95 -18.20
CA ILE A 262 -35.46 -13.91 -17.75
C ILE A 262 -36.18 -12.99 -16.75
N VAL A 263 -35.51 -12.68 -15.64
CA VAL A 263 -35.99 -11.80 -14.59
C VAL A 263 -34.86 -10.90 -14.08
N MET A 264 -35.21 -9.77 -13.49
CA MET A 264 -34.28 -8.97 -12.67
C MET A 264 -34.83 -8.86 -11.25
N ASN A 265 -33.97 -9.11 -10.27
CA ASN A 265 -34.30 -8.99 -8.86
C ASN A 265 -33.60 -7.77 -8.26
N ASN A 266 -34.37 -6.89 -7.61
CA ASN A 266 -33.97 -5.59 -7.09
C ASN A 266 -33.15 -4.71 -8.07
N PRO A 267 -33.53 -4.54 -9.35
CA PRO A 267 -32.79 -3.63 -10.22
C PRO A 267 -32.98 -2.17 -9.79
N GLU A 268 -31.98 -1.35 -10.11
CA GLU A 268 -32.10 0.10 -10.05
C GLU A 268 -32.95 0.57 -11.24
N TRP A 269 -33.82 1.56 -11.01
CA TRP A 269 -34.66 2.12 -12.05
C TRP A 269 -34.76 3.64 -11.97
N GLU A 270 -34.82 4.28 -13.14
CA GLU A 270 -35.02 5.71 -13.30
C GLU A 270 -35.99 5.95 -14.47
N ALA A 271 -36.83 6.98 -14.34
CA ALA A 271 -37.67 7.43 -15.44
C ALA A 271 -36.79 7.94 -16.59
N ILE A 272 -37.17 7.69 -17.84
CA ILE A 272 -36.33 8.06 -18.99
C ILE A 272 -36.06 9.57 -19.09
N ASP A 273 -37.00 10.38 -18.58
CA ASP A 273 -36.96 11.85 -18.61
C ASP A 273 -36.11 12.46 -17.48
N GLN A 274 -35.62 11.65 -16.54
CA GLN A 274 -34.72 12.10 -15.48
C GLN A 274 -33.26 11.95 -15.89
N GLN A 275 -32.39 12.79 -15.31
CA GLN A 275 -30.95 12.67 -15.47
C GLN A 275 -30.51 11.29 -14.95
N GLN A 276 -30.01 10.44 -15.85
CA GLN A 276 -29.75 9.02 -15.60
C GLN A 276 -28.50 8.81 -14.75
N LEU A 277 -28.48 9.22 -13.48
CA LEU A 277 -27.28 9.16 -12.63
C LEU A 277 -27.02 7.75 -12.06
N SER A 278 -28.04 6.89 -12.07
CA SER A 278 -27.99 5.52 -11.52
C SER A 278 -28.14 4.44 -12.59
N THR A 279 -28.29 4.83 -13.86
CA THR A 279 -28.57 3.92 -14.97
C THR A 279 -27.81 4.32 -16.23
N ASN A 280 -27.64 3.40 -17.18
CA ASN A 280 -27.07 3.66 -18.51
C ASN A 280 -25.65 4.30 -18.51
N ARG A 281 -24.85 4.00 -17.48
CA ARG A 281 -23.46 4.49 -17.33
C ARG A 281 -22.66 3.59 -16.42
N ILE A 282 -21.39 3.91 -16.23
CA ILE A 282 -20.59 3.37 -15.13
C ILE A 282 -21.04 4.10 -13.85
N VAL A 283 -21.73 3.39 -12.97
CA VAL A 283 -22.45 3.98 -11.83
C VAL A 283 -21.59 3.92 -10.57
N PRO A 284 -21.31 5.04 -9.89
CA PRO A 284 -20.56 5.04 -8.64
C PRO A 284 -21.38 4.45 -7.48
N VAL A 285 -20.69 3.69 -6.62
CA VAL A 285 -21.25 3.13 -5.39
C VAL A 285 -20.48 3.68 -4.19
N TYR A 286 -21.14 4.52 -3.39
CA TYR A 286 -20.54 5.18 -2.24
C TYR A 286 -20.74 4.39 -0.94
N PRO A 287 -19.88 4.59 0.08
CA PRO A 287 -20.19 4.21 1.45
C PRO A 287 -21.49 4.89 1.93
N LEU A 288 -22.38 4.13 2.57
CA LEU A 288 -23.66 4.66 3.05
C LEU A 288 -23.80 4.56 4.56
N THR A 289 -24.50 5.53 5.15
CA THR A 289 -25.00 5.46 6.54
C THR A 289 -26.51 5.20 6.51
N ALA A 290 -27.05 4.61 7.57
CA ALA A 290 -28.47 4.35 7.71
C ALA A 290 -29.32 5.59 7.33
N ARG A 291 -30.31 5.40 6.45
CA ARG A 291 -31.27 6.42 5.92
C ARG A 291 -30.75 7.32 4.79
N ILE A 292 -29.50 7.20 4.35
CA ILE A 292 -29.02 7.80 3.09
C ILE A 292 -29.04 6.72 2.00
N THR A 293 -29.61 7.03 0.83
CA THR A 293 -29.65 6.12 -0.33
C THR A 293 -28.59 6.50 -1.36
N GLN A 294 -28.11 5.53 -2.16
CA GLN A 294 -27.17 5.81 -3.24
C GLN A 294 -27.71 6.87 -4.20
N LYS A 295 -28.98 6.74 -4.61
CA LYS A 295 -29.64 7.67 -5.54
C LYS A 295 -29.63 9.11 -5.02
N TRP A 296 -29.94 9.30 -3.73
CA TRP A 296 -29.92 10.63 -3.13
C TRP A 296 -28.50 11.20 -3.09
N LEU A 297 -27.52 10.40 -2.66
CA LEU A 297 -26.13 10.84 -2.53
C LEU A 297 -25.51 11.18 -3.90
N ARG A 298 -25.72 10.36 -4.92
CA ARG A 298 -25.31 10.62 -6.32
C ARG A 298 -25.85 11.97 -6.80
N HIS A 299 -27.13 12.24 -6.57
CA HIS A 299 -27.75 13.49 -6.98
C HIS A 299 -27.16 14.71 -6.26
N GLN A 300 -26.90 14.62 -4.94
CA GLN A 300 -26.23 15.72 -4.22
C GLN A 300 -24.82 15.97 -4.75
N ILE A 301 -24.04 14.90 -4.99
CA ILE A 301 -22.69 15.00 -5.54
C ILE A 301 -22.71 15.61 -6.95
N ASP A 302 -23.61 15.17 -7.84
CA ASP A 302 -23.76 15.73 -9.19
C ASP A 302 -24.09 17.23 -9.16
N GLN A 303 -25.00 17.65 -8.28
CA GLN A 303 -25.34 19.07 -8.11
C GLN A 303 -24.14 19.91 -7.66
N VAL A 304 -23.35 19.40 -6.70
CA VAL A 304 -22.14 20.08 -6.23
C VAL A 304 -21.11 20.14 -7.35
N LEU A 305 -20.84 19.05 -8.05
CA LEU A 305 -19.86 18.99 -9.14
C LEU A 305 -20.25 19.89 -10.30
N ALA A 306 -21.51 19.87 -10.73
CA ALA A 306 -22.00 20.71 -11.82
C ALA A 306 -21.80 22.20 -11.56
N TYR A 307 -21.88 22.62 -10.29
CA TYR A 307 -21.62 24.01 -9.92
C TYR A 307 -20.14 24.28 -9.64
N TRP A 308 -19.46 23.45 -8.86
CA TRP A 308 -18.13 23.80 -8.34
C TRP A 308 -16.95 23.29 -9.15
N ALA A 309 -17.11 22.25 -9.98
CA ALA A 309 -15.98 21.63 -10.67
C ALA A 309 -15.22 22.63 -11.58
N ASP A 310 -15.92 23.49 -12.32
CA ASP A 310 -15.24 24.48 -13.20
C ASP A 310 -14.81 25.75 -12.48
N ARG A 311 -15.21 25.90 -11.21
CA ARG A 311 -14.90 27.06 -10.36
C ARG A 311 -13.74 26.78 -9.42
N ILE A 312 -13.30 25.54 -9.32
CA ILE A 312 -12.16 25.16 -8.49
C ILE A 312 -10.85 25.54 -9.20
N THR A 313 -9.92 26.12 -8.46
CA THR A 313 -8.56 26.35 -8.97
C THR A 313 -7.78 25.04 -8.86
N ASP A 314 -7.18 24.62 -9.98
CA ASP A 314 -6.27 23.47 -9.97
C ASP A 314 -5.02 23.81 -9.15
N PRO A 315 -4.72 23.06 -8.07
CA PRO A 315 -3.55 23.30 -7.25
C PRO A 315 -2.25 22.89 -7.94
N LEU A 316 -2.29 22.03 -8.96
CA LEU A 316 -1.10 21.63 -9.71
C LEU A 316 -0.87 22.57 -10.91
N PRO A 317 0.26 23.30 -10.96
CA PRO A 317 0.60 24.13 -12.10
C PRO A 317 0.71 23.31 -13.40
N ALA A 318 0.44 23.95 -14.54
CA ALA A 318 0.57 23.32 -15.86
C ALA A 318 1.98 22.75 -16.10
N ALA A 319 3.01 23.39 -15.53
CA ALA A 319 4.41 22.95 -15.61
C ALA A 319 4.65 21.57 -14.97
N ILE A 320 3.82 21.15 -14.00
CA ILE A 320 3.89 19.82 -13.38
C ILE A 320 2.92 18.88 -14.08
N ARG A 321 1.69 19.37 -14.33
CA ARG A 321 0.60 18.56 -14.89
C ARG A 321 0.92 18.02 -16.29
N GLN A 322 1.48 18.84 -17.18
CA GLN A 322 1.75 18.42 -18.56
C GLN A 322 2.87 17.36 -18.65
N PRO A 323 4.07 17.54 -18.04
CA PRO A 323 5.11 16.51 -18.08
C PRO A 323 4.75 15.26 -17.29
N ALA A 324 3.85 15.37 -16.31
CA ALA A 324 3.31 14.23 -15.58
C ALA A 324 2.15 13.54 -16.32
N GLU A 325 1.71 14.01 -17.49
CA GLU A 325 0.61 13.45 -18.29
C GLU A 325 -0.72 13.39 -17.52
N LEU A 326 -1.01 14.44 -16.76
CA LEU A 326 -2.13 14.49 -15.83
C LEU A 326 -3.30 15.34 -16.37
N VAL A 327 -4.53 14.87 -16.16
CA VAL A 327 -5.74 15.66 -16.45
C VAL A 327 -5.89 16.82 -15.46
N ASP A 328 -6.68 17.84 -15.78
CA ASP A 328 -6.98 18.92 -14.84
C ASP A 328 -7.91 18.46 -13.72
N LEU A 329 -7.94 19.21 -12.61
CA LEU A 329 -8.72 18.86 -11.43
C LEU A 329 -10.24 18.81 -11.70
N SER A 330 -10.80 19.71 -12.54
CA SER A 330 -12.23 19.68 -12.86
C SER A 330 -12.60 18.37 -13.57
N THR A 331 -11.81 18.01 -14.59
CA THR A 331 -11.98 16.76 -15.32
C THR A 331 -11.83 15.55 -14.39
N ALA A 332 -10.81 15.53 -13.53
CA ALA A 332 -10.59 14.42 -12.60
C ALA A 332 -11.78 14.22 -11.65
N LEU A 333 -12.29 15.30 -11.04
CA LEU A 333 -13.42 15.20 -10.11
C LEU A 333 -14.71 14.76 -10.81
N ARG A 334 -14.97 15.20 -12.04
CA ARG A 334 -16.13 14.72 -12.80
C ARG A 334 -16.02 13.23 -13.14
N GLN A 335 -14.85 12.80 -13.63
CA GLN A 335 -14.65 11.45 -14.13
C GLN A 335 -14.44 10.41 -13.02
N ILE A 336 -13.97 10.80 -11.83
CA ILE A 336 -13.94 9.87 -10.69
C ILE A 336 -15.35 9.59 -10.16
N HIS A 337 -16.27 10.56 -10.18
CA HIS A 337 -17.63 10.33 -9.70
C HIS A 337 -18.53 9.75 -10.79
N PHE A 338 -18.50 10.30 -11.99
CA PHE A 338 -19.35 9.91 -13.11
C PHE A 338 -18.52 9.69 -14.37
N PRO A 339 -17.78 8.58 -14.45
CA PRO A 339 -16.92 8.30 -15.59
C PRO A 339 -17.71 8.05 -16.86
N ASN A 340 -17.25 8.64 -17.97
CA ASN A 340 -17.74 8.32 -19.30
C ASN A 340 -17.21 6.96 -19.77
N THR A 341 -15.95 6.66 -19.44
CA THR A 341 -15.28 5.41 -19.77
C THR A 341 -14.41 4.95 -18.60
N TRP A 342 -14.08 3.66 -18.57
CA TRP A 342 -13.12 3.11 -17.61
C TRP A 342 -11.71 3.72 -17.75
N GLU A 343 -11.34 4.19 -18.94
CA GLU A 343 -10.07 4.89 -19.15
C GLU A 343 -10.08 6.29 -18.49
N ASP A 344 -11.17 7.03 -18.61
CA ASP A 344 -11.33 8.33 -17.97
C ASP A 344 -11.36 8.21 -16.45
N GLN A 345 -12.04 7.19 -15.93
CA GLN A 345 -12.03 6.85 -14.49
C GLN A 345 -10.59 6.63 -14.00
N LYS A 346 -9.81 5.85 -14.76
CA LYS A 346 -8.42 5.53 -14.40
C LYS A 346 -7.53 6.78 -14.42
N LYS A 347 -7.63 7.62 -15.46
CA LYS A 347 -6.87 8.88 -15.54
C LYS A 347 -7.22 9.85 -14.40
N ALA A 348 -8.49 9.90 -14.03
CA ALA A 348 -8.95 10.69 -12.89
C ALA A 348 -8.39 10.16 -11.56
N GLN A 349 -8.43 8.85 -11.36
CA GLN A 349 -7.85 8.21 -10.19
C GLN A 349 -6.34 8.46 -10.10
N GLU A 350 -5.60 8.27 -11.19
CA GLU A 350 -4.16 8.54 -11.27
C GLU A 350 -3.84 10.01 -10.94
N ARG A 351 -4.63 10.95 -11.46
CA ARG A 351 -4.47 12.39 -11.19
C ARG A 351 -4.68 12.74 -9.72
N LEU A 352 -5.72 12.21 -9.09
CA LEU A 352 -6.04 12.52 -7.70
C LEU A 352 -5.06 11.81 -6.76
N ALA A 353 -4.72 10.55 -7.03
CA ALA A 353 -3.70 9.80 -6.30
C ALA A 353 -2.32 10.49 -6.39
N PHE A 354 -1.94 10.97 -7.59
CA PHE A 354 -0.71 11.74 -7.75
C PHE A 354 -0.71 12.99 -6.87
N GLU A 355 -1.80 13.75 -6.84
CA GLU A 355 -1.90 14.96 -6.02
C GLU A 355 -1.72 14.67 -4.55
N GLU A 356 -2.40 13.65 -4.00
CA GLU A 356 -2.25 13.28 -2.60
C GLU A 356 -0.79 12.94 -2.27
N ILE A 357 -0.12 12.12 -3.08
CA ILE A 357 1.28 11.77 -2.81
C ILE A 357 2.20 12.97 -3.02
N PHE A 358 1.95 13.79 -4.02
CA PHE A 358 2.73 14.98 -4.32
C PHE A 358 2.67 16.01 -3.18
N MET A 359 1.50 16.24 -2.59
CA MET A 359 1.34 17.11 -1.41
C MET A 359 2.08 16.57 -0.19
N LEU A 360 2.04 15.25 0.05
CA LEU A 360 2.85 14.62 1.09
C LEU A 360 4.35 14.85 0.83
N GLN A 361 4.83 14.52 -0.37
CA GLN A 361 6.24 14.63 -0.73
C GLN A 361 6.76 16.07 -0.62
N LEU A 362 5.97 17.06 -1.03
CA LEU A 362 6.33 18.47 -0.88
C LEU A 362 6.54 18.87 0.57
N GLY A 363 5.61 18.54 1.45
CA GLY A 363 5.74 18.90 2.85
C GLY A 363 6.91 18.17 3.51
N VAL A 364 7.10 16.89 3.21
CA VAL A 364 8.21 16.07 3.74
C VAL A 364 9.57 16.62 3.31
N ILE A 365 9.76 16.94 2.02
CA ILE A 365 11.01 17.52 1.53
C ILE A 365 11.24 18.91 2.15
N ARG A 366 10.19 19.71 2.33
CA ARG A 366 10.30 21.03 2.95
C ARG A 366 10.68 20.92 4.44
N GLN A 367 10.11 19.97 5.17
CA GLN A 367 10.49 19.67 6.55
C GLN A 367 11.96 19.25 6.64
N LYS A 368 12.40 18.38 5.74
CA LYS A 368 13.81 17.96 5.64
C LYS A 368 14.75 19.15 5.40
N ARG A 369 14.37 20.09 4.54
CA ARG A 369 15.17 21.32 4.30
C ARG A 369 15.22 22.23 5.51
N ALA A 370 14.07 22.50 6.13
CA ALA A 370 14.00 23.29 7.36
C ALA A 370 14.85 22.66 8.49
N TRP A 371 14.98 21.34 8.50
CA TRP A 371 15.89 20.63 9.39
C TRP A 371 17.36 20.85 9.03
N GLN A 372 17.71 20.71 7.75
CA GLN A 372 19.07 20.93 7.23
C GLN A 372 19.54 22.40 7.28
N GLU A 373 18.65 23.36 7.50
CA GLU A 373 18.98 24.77 7.74
C GLU A 373 19.49 25.02 9.17
N ARG A 374 19.23 24.10 10.10
CA ARG A 374 19.78 24.19 11.46
C ARG A 374 21.28 23.92 11.42
N SER A 375 22.02 24.58 12.30
CA SER A 375 23.43 24.28 12.53
C SER A 375 23.58 23.12 13.52
N ALA A 376 24.49 22.20 13.22
CA ALA A 376 25.01 21.22 14.17
C ALA A 376 26.51 21.39 14.34
N ARG A 377 27.03 20.87 15.46
CA ARG A 377 28.47 20.78 15.67
C ARG A 377 29.06 19.79 14.64
N SER A 378 30.12 20.21 13.94
CA SER A 378 30.84 19.31 13.03
C SER A 378 31.82 18.44 13.83
N PHE A 379 31.78 17.13 13.58
CA PHE A 379 32.68 16.16 14.18
C PHE A 379 33.63 15.61 13.13
N GLN A 380 34.93 15.84 13.32
CA GLN A 380 35.97 15.31 12.45
C GLN A 380 36.37 13.92 12.93
N VAL A 381 36.30 12.95 12.02
CA VAL A 381 36.66 11.53 12.27
C VAL A 381 37.63 11.13 11.18
N THR A 382 38.86 10.81 11.55
CA THR A 382 39.91 10.40 10.60
C THR A 382 39.71 8.95 10.15
N ASP A 383 40.11 8.64 8.91
CA ASP A 383 40.09 7.26 8.40
C ASP A 383 40.89 6.32 9.31
N GLN A 384 42.07 6.76 9.76
CA GLN A 384 42.93 5.99 10.67
C GLN A 384 42.23 5.62 11.99
N TRP A 385 41.45 6.54 12.56
CA TRP A 385 40.71 6.24 13.79
C TRP A 385 39.62 5.21 13.52
N LEU A 386 38.86 5.39 12.44
CA LEU A 386 37.77 4.48 12.08
C LEU A 386 38.30 3.07 11.80
N GLU A 387 39.36 2.95 10.99
CA GLU A 387 40.04 1.69 10.70
C GLU A 387 40.51 1.00 11.99
N LYS A 388 41.16 1.74 12.90
CA LYS A 388 41.59 1.23 14.21
C LYS A 388 40.40 0.68 14.99
N GLN A 389 39.29 1.41 15.09
CA GLN A 389 38.13 0.95 15.85
C GLN A 389 37.45 -0.25 15.20
N THR A 390 37.31 -0.27 13.88
CA THR A 390 36.73 -1.42 13.17
C THR A 390 37.60 -2.66 13.24
N GLY A 391 38.94 -2.50 13.26
CA GLY A 391 39.89 -3.60 13.40
C GLY A 391 39.94 -4.22 14.80
N ASN A 392 39.45 -3.51 15.82
CA ASN A 392 39.35 -3.97 17.20
C ASN A 392 38.15 -4.89 17.45
N LEU A 393 37.22 -4.97 16.50
CA LEU A 393 36.05 -5.82 16.62
C LEU A 393 36.43 -7.30 16.47
N PRO A 394 35.76 -8.22 17.18
CA PRO A 394 36.01 -9.66 17.07
C PRO A 394 35.53 -10.27 15.74
N PHE A 395 34.96 -9.46 14.85
CA PHE A 395 34.44 -9.86 13.54
C PHE A 395 34.67 -8.75 12.52
N SER A 396 34.68 -9.11 11.23
CA SER A 396 34.74 -8.15 10.14
C SER A 396 33.37 -7.57 9.83
N LEU A 397 33.32 -6.27 9.55
CA LEU A 397 32.10 -5.61 9.08
C LEU A 397 31.79 -6.00 7.64
N THR A 398 30.50 -6.01 7.30
CA THR A 398 30.03 -6.19 5.92
C THR A 398 30.20 -4.91 5.11
N ASP A 399 30.19 -5.00 3.78
CA ASP A 399 30.29 -3.81 2.92
C ASP A 399 29.11 -2.87 3.17
N ALA A 400 27.92 -3.41 3.43
CA ALA A 400 26.73 -2.63 3.79
C ALA A 400 26.88 -1.84 5.10
N GLN A 401 27.50 -2.45 6.12
CA GLN A 401 27.81 -1.78 7.38
C GLN A 401 28.85 -0.67 7.18
N VAL A 402 29.90 -0.92 6.38
CA VAL A 402 30.93 0.07 6.05
C VAL A 402 30.35 1.24 5.27
N ARG A 403 29.49 1.00 4.27
CA ARG A 403 28.74 2.05 3.55
C ARG A 403 27.94 2.91 4.52
N THR A 404 27.20 2.28 5.43
CA THR A 404 26.37 2.99 6.43
C THR A 404 27.21 3.84 7.38
N LEU A 405 28.38 3.35 7.84
CA LEU A 405 29.29 4.13 8.68
C LEU A 405 29.87 5.35 7.94
N ASN A 406 30.16 5.20 6.65
CA ASN A 406 30.63 6.31 5.82
C ASN A 406 29.55 7.37 5.61
N ASP A 407 28.30 6.95 5.41
CA ASP A 407 27.15 7.86 5.33
C ASP A 407 27.01 8.68 6.63
N ILE A 408 27.04 8.01 7.79
CA ILE A 408 26.95 8.65 9.11
C ILE A 408 28.12 9.63 9.29
N ARG A 409 29.33 9.21 8.96
CA ARG A 409 30.52 10.07 9.06
C ARG A 409 30.39 11.33 8.19
N GLY A 410 29.85 11.20 6.97
CA GLY A 410 29.59 12.34 6.10
C GLY A 410 28.60 13.33 6.71
N ASP A 411 27.52 12.83 7.31
CA ASP A 411 26.54 13.67 7.99
C ASP A 411 27.13 14.41 9.20
N LEU A 412 27.90 13.71 10.04
CA LEU A 412 28.57 14.27 11.21
C LEU A 412 29.59 15.37 10.83
N GLN A 413 30.21 15.28 9.65
CA GLN A 413 31.14 16.29 9.14
C GLN A 413 30.44 17.50 8.51
N SER A 414 29.19 17.35 8.06
CA SER A 414 28.47 18.34 7.23
C SER A 414 28.15 19.67 7.94
N GLY A 415 28.18 19.70 9.28
CA GLY A 415 27.74 20.84 10.08
C GLY A 415 26.22 21.02 10.13
N LYS A 416 25.47 20.02 9.66
CA LYS A 416 24.00 19.96 9.72
C LYS A 416 23.57 18.79 10.59
N PRO A 417 22.45 18.89 11.33
CA PRO A 417 21.99 17.79 12.14
C PRO A 417 21.61 16.59 11.25
N MET A 418 22.08 15.41 11.65
CA MET A 418 21.76 14.15 10.96
C MET A 418 20.33 13.75 11.32
N ASN A 419 19.58 13.23 10.35
CA ASN A 419 18.28 12.61 10.59
C ASN A 419 18.18 11.35 9.73
N ARG A 420 18.60 10.21 10.26
CA ARG A 420 18.88 9.00 9.47
C ARG A 420 18.13 7.78 9.97
N LEU A 421 17.49 7.05 9.05
CA LEU A 421 16.92 5.73 9.26
C LEU A 421 17.91 4.66 8.78
N ILE A 422 18.39 3.84 9.70
CA ILE A 422 19.13 2.62 9.43
C ILE A 422 18.14 1.46 9.39
N GLN A 423 18.01 0.90 8.19
CA GLN A 423 17.15 -0.24 7.96
C GLN A 423 17.99 -1.47 7.67
N GLY A 424 17.66 -2.59 8.30
CA GLY A 424 18.31 -3.87 7.99
C GLY A 424 17.58 -5.03 8.65
N ASP A 425 17.84 -6.24 8.18
CA ASP A 425 17.24 -7.46 8.72
C ASP A 425 17.60 -7.66 10.21
N VAL A 426 16.83 -8.46 10.94
CA VAL A 426 17.10 -8.86 12.32
C VAL A 426 18.47 -9.53 12.39
N GLY A 427 19.40 -8.93 13.13
CA GLY A 427 20.77 -9.43 13.25
C GLY A 427 21.68 -9.10 12.06
N SER A 428 21.34 -8.11 11.24
CA SER A 428 22.25 -7.52 10.24
C SER A 428 23.38 -6.67 10.84
N GLY A 429 23.46 -6.55 12.18
CA GLY A 429 24.50 -5.80 12.88
C GLY A 429 24.23 -4.29 13.08
N LYS A 430 22.97 -3.85 13.03
CA LYS A 430 22.57 -2.44 13.29
C LYS A 430 23.17 -1.87 14.59
N THR A 431 23.18 -2.66 15.67
CA THR A 431 23.74 -2.25 16.97
C THR A 431 25.23 -1.93 16.90
N VAL A 432 26.01 -2.63 16.07
CA VAL A 432 27.45 -2.37 15.91
C VAL A 432 27.68 -1.04 15.20
N VAL A 433 26.89 -0.78 14.15
CA VAL A 433 26.91 0.52 13.45
C VAL A 433 26.58 1.65 14.42
N ALA A 434 25.57 1.47 15.27
CA ALA A 434 25.20 2.44 16.29
C ALA A 434 26.32 2.65 17.33
N ALA A 435 26.96 1.58 17.79
CA ALA A 435 28.07 1.65 18.75
C ALA A 435 29.24 2.47 18.22
N ILE A 436 29.65 2.22 16.97
CA ILE A 436 30.73 2.96 16.32
C ILE A 436 30.33 4.42 16.07
N ALA A 437 29.09 4.68 15.66
CA ALA A 437 28.58 6.04 15.51
C ALA A 437 28.64 6.82 16.83
N MET A 438 28.21 6.23 17.95
CA MET A 438 28.34 6.84 19.27
C MET A 438 29.81 7.08 19.64
N ALA A 439 30.70 6.12 19.37
CA ALA A 439 32.14 6.26 19.62
C ALA A 439 32.76 7.44 18.85
N MET A 440 32.30 7.72 17.61
CA MET A 440 32.77 8.86 16.79
C MET A 440 32.54 10.21 17.46
N LEU A 441 31.42 10.38 18.16
CA LEU A 441 31.08 11.62 18.87
C LEU A 441 31.73 11.67 20.27
N ILE A 442 31.73 10.54 20.98
CA ILE A 442 32.23 10.45 22.34
C ILE A 442 33.73 10.79 22.42
N GLN A 443 34.55 10.36 21.45
CA GLN A 443 35.96 10.75 21.39
C GLN A 443 36.18 12.27 21.26
N ASN A 444 35.16 13.00 20.79
CA ASN A 444 35.15 14.46 20.65
C ASN A 444 34.50 15.16 21.87
N GLY A 445 34.30 14.43 22.97
CA GLY A 445 33.80 14.93 24.25
C GLY A 445 32.28 15.14 24.31
N ALA A 446 31.52 14.59 23.36
CA ALA A 446 30.07 14.71 23.32
C ALA A 446 29.37 13.54 24.03
N GLN A 447 28.13 13.76 24.46
CA GLN A 447 27.26 12.75 25.06
C GLN A 447 26.31 12.15 24.03
N CYS A 448 26.01 10.86 24.21
CA CYS A 448 25.08 10.10 23.38
C CYS A 448 23.99 9.45 24.24
N ALA A 449 22.81 9.22 23.64
CA ALA A 449 21.73 8.49 24.27
C ALA A 449 21.18 7.40 23.32
N LEU A 450 20.90 6.21 23.85
CA LEU A 450 20.16 5.16 23.15
C LEU A 450 18.84 4.89 23.85
N MET A 451 17.73 5.04 23.13
CA MET A 451 16.39 4.76 23.61
C MET A 451 15.87 3.44 23.04
N ALA A 452 15.39 2.56 23.93
CA ALA A 452 14.84 1.25 23.61
C ALA A 452 13.42 1.10 24.19
N PRO A 453 12.49 0.39 23.50
CA PRO A 453 11.07 0.34 23.85
C PRO A 453 10.77 -0.38 25.17
N THR A 454 11.66 -1.27 25.62
CA THR A 454 11.50 -2.04 26.85
C THR A 454 12.79 -2.01 27.68
N SER A 455 12.63 -2.18 28.99
CA SER A 455 13.71 -2.36 29.97
C SER A 455 14.67 -3.48 29.57
N ILE A 456 14.15 -4.61 29.10
CA ILE A 456 14.96 -5.76 28.67
C ILE A 456 15.85 -5.40 27.49
N LEU A 457 15.30 -4.72 26.47
CA LEU A 457 16.06 -4.33 25.29
C LEU A 457 17.08 -3.22 25.64
N ALA A 458 16.72 -2.30 26.54
CA ALA A 458 17.66 -1.32 27.09
C ALA A 458 18.83 -2.01 27.81
N GLU A 459 18.57 -3.00 28.67
CA GLU A 459 19.60 -3.77 29.37
C GLU A 459 20.49 -4.53 28.38
N GLN A 460 19.90 -5.15 27.36
CA GLN A 460 20.66 -5.84 26.33
C GLN A 460 21.58 -4.89 25.55
N HIS A 461 21.08 -3.72 25.14
CA HIS A 461 21.93 -2.71 24.48
C HIS A 461 23.01 -2.20 25.42
N TYR A 462 22.70 -1.97 26.69
CA TYR A 462 23.67 -1.55 27.69
C TYR A 462 24.82 -2.55 27.83
N GLN A 463 24.53 -3.84 27.96
CA GLN A 463 25.57 -4.88 28.05
C GLN A 463 26.41 -4.95 26.76
N ASN A 464 25.75 -5.02 25.60
CA ASN A 464 26.44 -5.07 24.31
C ASN A 464 27.34 -3.85 24.09
N LEU A 465 26.88 -2.65 24.46
CA LEU A 465 27.66 -1.42 24.31
C LEU A 465 28.83 -1.38 25.29
N ARG A 466 28.69 -1.91 26.50
CA ARG A 466 29.81 -2.05 27.44
C ARG A 466 30.87 -3.02 26.92
N GLU A 467 30.46 -4.15 26.35
CA GLU A 467 31.37 -5.11 25.74
C GLU A 467 32.14 -4.50 24.56
N ILE A 468 31.47 -3.71 23.71
CA ILE A 468 32.08 -3.10 22.53
C ILE A 468 32.93 -1.86 22.86
N LEU A 469 32.47 -0.99 23.77
CA LEU A 469 33.05 0.35 23.99
C LEU A 469 33.94 0.44 25.24
N ALA A 470 33.76 -0.43 26.24
CA ALA A 470 34.32 -0.26 27.58
C ALA A 470 35.18 -1.42 28.09
N VAL A 471 35.76 -2.23 27.18
CA VAL A 471 36.58 -3.43 27.48
C VAL A 471 37.39 -3.29 28.78
N ASN A 472 37.11 -4.19 29.74
CA ASN A 472 37.55 -4.09 31.13
C ASN A 472 39.07 -4.28 31.29
N ARG A 473 39.72 -3.37 32.01
CA ARG A 473 41.12 -3.50 32.48
C ARG A 473 41.31 -4.52 33.62
N GLU A 474 40.24 -4.92 34.30
CA GLU A 474 40.34 -5.62 35.59
C GLU A 474 40.64 -7.13 35.51
N GLU A 475 40.64 -7.74 34.32
CA GLU A 475 41.00 -9.16 34.12
C GLU A 475 42.36 -9.38 33.43
N LEU A 476 43.19 -8.34 33.30
CA LEU A 476 44.51 -8.45 32.68
C LEU A 476 45.63 -8.48 33.75
N PRO A 477 46.50 -9.51 33.76
CA PRO A 477 47.73 -9.47 34.53
C PRO A 477 48.61 -8.30 34.04
N GLU A 478 49.35 -7.66 34.95
CA GLU A 478 50.18 -6.46 34.73
C GLU A 478 51.30 -6.56 33.66
N SER A 479 51.39 -7.64 32.91
CA SER A 479 52.35 -7.78 31.82
C SER A 479 51.72 -7.35 30.49
N GLY A 480 52.03 -6.13 30.06
CA GLY A 480 51.61 -5.51 28.80
C GLY A 480 52.11 -6.20 27.53
N ALA A 481 51.59 -7.39 27.23
CA ALA A 481 51.96 -8.19 26.07
C ALA A 481 50.80 -8.91 25.36
N SER A 482 49.54 -8.64 25.69
CA SER A 482 48.39 -9.10 24.90
C SER A 482 47.90 -7.95 24.03
N GLY A 483 47.90 -8.12 22.71
CA GLY A 483 47.42 -7.15 21.71
C GLY A 483 45.91 -6.91 21.74
N GLN A 484 45.34 -6.67 22.92
CA GLN A 484 43.95 -6.27 23.07
C GLN A 484 43.82 -4.74 22.96
N PRO A 485 42.74 -4.27 22.32
CA PRO A 485 42.55 -2.86 22.02
C PRO A 485 42.29 -2.00 23.26
N ASP A 486 42.80 -0.76 23.26
CA ASP A 486 42.51 0.23 24.29
C ASP A 486 41.00 0.51 24.37
N PRO A 487 40.36 0.45 25.56
CA PRO A 487 38.94 0.79 25.70
C PRO A 487 38.68 2.25 25.34
N ILE A 488 37.60 2.48 24.59
CA ILE A 488 37.18 3.82 24.13
C ILE A 488 36.65 4.65 25.30
N LEU A 489 35.98 3.98 26.25
CA LEU A 489 35.38 4.60 27.42
C LEU A 489 35.68 3.81 28.71
N PRO A 490 35.78 4.47 29.87
CA PRO A 490 35.70 3.77 31.14
C PRO A 490 34.28 3.21 31.32
N SER A 491 34.16 2.03 31.95
CA SER A 491 32.87 1.43 32.30
C SER A 491 31.96 2.37 33.13
N SER A 492 32.54 3.34 33.85
CA SER A 492 31.79 4.34 34.61
C SER A 492 31.07 5.39 33.73
N ALA A 493 31.48 5.59 32.47
CA ALA A 493 30.91 6.58 31.57
C ALA A 493 29.68 6.08 30.79
N ILE A 494 29.34 4.79 30.93
CA ILE A 494 28.15 4.17 30.34
C ILE A 494 27.17 3.84 31.48
N ARG A 495 25.92 4.28 31.38
CA ARG A 495 24.87 4.02 32.38
C ARG A 495 23.56 3.58 31.74
N ILE A 496 22.71 2.93 32.53
CA ILE A 496 21.35 2.56 32.14
C ILE A 496 20.31 3.29 33.00
N LEU A 497 19.30 3.89 32.36
CA LEU A 497 18.19 4.57 33.01
C LEU A 497 16.85 4.01 32.54
N VAL A 498 16.21 3.22 33.39
CA VAL A 498 14.91 2.59 33.14
C VAL A 498 13.92 2.91 34.26
N GLY A 499 12.63 2.59 34.05
CA GLY A 499 11.58 2.86 35.03
C GLY A 499 11.87 2.25 36.41
N SER A 500 12.43 1.05 36.43
CA SER A 500 12.81 0.28 37.62
C SER A 500 14.13 0.71 38.29
N THR A 501 14.87 1.67 37.73
CA THR A 501 16.14 2.13 38.34
C THR A 501 15.88 2.74 39.74
N PRO A 502 16.63 2.34 40.78
CA PRO A 502 16.49 2.88 42.13
C PRO A 502 16.65 4.41 42.20
N ALA A 503 15.91 5.08 43.08
CA ALA A 503 15.89 6.55 43.15
C ALA A 503 17.27 7.18 43.43
N ALA A 504 18.10 6.55 44.26
CA ALA A 504 19.46 7.03 44.54
C ALA A 504 20.35 6.96 43.29
N GLU A 505 20.28 5.85 42.55
CA GLU A 505 21.03 5.65 41.30
C GLU A 505 20.52 6.58 40.19
N LYS A 506 19.20 6.79 40.09
CA LYS A 506 18.62 7.81 39.18
C LYS A 506 19.22 9.19 39.47
N ALA A 507 19.35 9.59 40.73
CA ALA A 507 19.92 10.88 41.10
C ALA A 507 21.41 11.00 40.72
N GLU A 508 22.19 9.94 40.91
CA GLU A 508 23.59 9.87 40.48
C GLU A 508 23.73 9.98 38.96
N ILE A 509 22.91 9.23 38.21
CA ILE A 509 22.92 9.26 36.74
C ILE A 509 22.54 10.65 36.23
N MET A 510 21.51 11.28 36.79
CA MET A 510 21.10 12.63 36.40
C MET A 510 22.19 13.68 36.67
N ALA A 511 22.87 13.59 37.82
CA ALA A 511 23.99 14.46 38.13
C ALA A 511 25.16 14.25 37.14
N GLY A 512 25.49 12.99 36.84
CA GLY A 512 26.56 12.64 35.91
C GLY A 512 26.28 13.01 34.44
N LEU A 513 25.01 13.05 34.04
CA LEU A 513 24.60 13.54 32.74
C LEU A 513 24.71 15.07 32.65
N ALA A 514 24.36 15.78 33.73
CA ALA A 514 24.43 17.23 33.80
C ALA A 514 25.86 17.77 33.90
N ASP A 515 26.79 17.03 34.54
CA ASP A 515 28.20 17.44 34.65
C ASP A 515 29.09 16.92 33.51
N GLY A 516 28.60 15.93 32.74
CA GLY A 516 29.26 15.33 31.59
C GLY A 516 30.19 14.16 31.92
N SER A 517 30.19 13.66 33.15
CA SER A 517 30.96 12.46 33.55
C SER A 517 30.41 11.18 32.92
N ILE A 518 29.12 11.14 32.59
CA ILE A 518 28.48 10.06 31.82
C ILE A 518 28.47 10.46 30.34
N SER A 519 29.17 9.71 29.49
CA SER A 519 29.24 9.96 28.04
C SER A 519 28.14 9.24 27.25
N LEU A 520 27.60 8.15 27.78
CA LEU A 520 26.58 7.35 27.12
C LEU A 520 25.53 6.87 28.11
N VAL A 521 24.26 7.10 27.80
CA VAL A 521 23.14 6.54 28.54
C VAL A 521 22.25 5.68 27.65
N VAL A 522 21.86 4.51 28.15
CA VAL A 522 20.88 3.64 27.52
C VAL A 522 19.62 3.65 28.36
N GLY A 523 18.43 3.71 27.77
CA GLY A 523 17.22 3.78 28.59
C GLY A 523 15.92 3.63 27.82
N THR A 524 14.82 3.70 28.55
CA THR A 524 13.45 3.69 28.00
C THR A 524 12.90 5.11 27.94
N HIS A 525 11.57 5.28 27.98
CA HIS A 525 10.92 6.57 28.15
C HIS A 525 11.39 7.35 29.39
N ALA A 526 12.06 6.71 30.35
CA ALA A 526 12.70 7.40 31.47
C ALA A 526 13.73 8.47 31.03
N LEU A 527 14.32 8.36 29.83
CA LEU A 527 15.25 9.36 29.30
C LEU A 527 14.58 10.70 28.94
N ILE A 528 13.30 10.66 28.56
CA ILE A 528 12.56 11.86 28.13
C ILE A 528 11.84 12.55 29.29
N GLU A 529 11.67 11.89 30.43
CA GLU A 529 11.05 12.47 31.61
C GLU A 529 11.88 13.65 32.16
N ASP A 530 11.19 14.68 32.66
CA ASP A 530 11.83 15.72 33.48
C ASP A 530 12.18 15.11 34.85
N PRO A 531 13.41 15.30 35.37
CA PRO A 531 14.34 16.41 35.11
C PRO A 531 15.63 16.03 34.37
N VAL A 532 15.65 14.98 33.53
CA VAL A 532 16.90 14.52 32.88
C VAL A 532 17.46 15.59 31.94
N ALA A 533 18.64 16.13 32.27
CA ALA A 533 19.35 17.16 31.51
C ALA A 533 20.77 16.68 31.16
N PHE A 534 21.21 17.01 29.95
CA PHE A 534 22.53 16.68 29.43
C PHE A 534 23.40 17.93 29.35
N LYS A 535 24.71 17.76 29.49
CA LYS A 535 25.68 18.84 29.26
C LYS A 535 25.92 19.11 27.77
N ASP A 536 26.06 18.05 26.98
CA ASP A 536 26.36 18.12 25.54
C ASP A 536 25.81 16.90 24.79
N LEU A 537 24.49 16.73 24.76
CA LEU A 537 23.84 15.65 23.99
C LEU A 537 23.92 15.95 22.49
N GLN A 538 24.61 15.10 21.74
CA GLN A 538 24.87 15.32 20.31
C GLN A 538 24.37 14.19 19.41
N LEU A 539 24.14 12.97 19.93
CA LEU A 539 23.52 11.88 19.18
C LEU A 539 22.46 11.16 20.01
N VAL A 540 21.29 11.00 19.41
CA VAL A 540 20.20 10.17 19.92
C VAL A 540 19.96 9.01 18.98
N VAL A 541 20.02 7.80 19.52
CA VAL A 541 19.71 6.56 18.81
C VAL A 541 18.37 6.03 19.29
N VAL A 542 17.42 5.78 18.39
CA VAL A 542 16.12 5.19 18.72
C VAL A 542 16.00 3.83 18.04
N ASP A 543 15.88 2.76 18.83
CA ASP A 543 15.66 1.41 18.31
C ASP A 543 14.17 1.05 18.26
N GLU A 544 13.74 0.31 17.24
CA GLU A 544 12.34 -0.09 17.02
C GLU A 544 11.34 1.07 17.09
N GLN A 545 11.57 2.11 16.27
CA GLN A 545 10.83 3.38 16.31
C GLN A 545 9.30 3.30 16.32
N HIS A 546 8.70 2.28 15.70
CA HIS A 546 7.25 2.16 15.55
C HIS A 546 6.52 2.02 16.91
N ARG A 547 7.25 1.75 17.99
CA ARG A 547 6.72 1.68 19.36
C ARG A 547 6.75 3.03 20.10
N PHE A 548 7.41 4.03 19.56
CA PHE A 548 7.53 5.36 20.16
C PHE A 548 6.64 6.38 19.46
N GLY A 549 6.03 7.26 20.25
CA GLY A 549 5.26 8.39 19.70
C GLY A 549 6.20 9.45 19.11
N VAL A 550 5.70 10.18 18.11
CA VAL A 550 6.35 11.37 17.53
C VAL A 550 6.83 12.33 18.62
N ASP A 551 5.96 12.64 19.58
CA ASP A 551 6.24 13.61 20.65
C ASP A 551 7.41 13.17 21.54
N GLN A 552 7.59 11.86 21.74
CA GLN A 552 8.67 11.31 22.55
C GLN A 552 10.03 11.50 21.87
N ARG A 553 10.08 11.34 20.54
CA ARG A 553 11.29 11.58 19.74
C ARG A 553 11.65 13.06 19.72
N ALA A 554 10.65 13.92 19.49
CA ALA A 554 10.81 15.36 19.53
C ALA A 554 11.31 15.84 20.90
N ALA A 555 10.77 15.30 22.00
CA ALA A 555 11.20 15.63 23.36
C ALA A 555 12.67 15.28 23.63
N LEU A 556 13.12 14.08 23.25
CA LEU A 556 14.52 13.68 23.44
C LEU A 556 15.48 14.54 22.61
N ARG A 557 15.08 14.88 21.38
CA ARG A 557 15.85 15.74 20.48
C ARG A 557 15.97 17.17 21.00
N GLN A 558 14.93 17.70 21.64
CA GLN A 558 14.92 19.04 22.22
C GLN A 558 15.82 19.18 23.47
N LYS A 559 16.31 18.07 24.05
CA LYS A 559 17.25 18.10 25.18
C LYS A 559 18.68 18.48 24.79
N GLY A 560 19.00 18.56 23.49
CA GLY A 560 20.30 19.02 22.98
C GLY A 560 20.14 19.96 21.79
N ASP A 561 21.11 20.86 21.59
CA ASP A 561 21.13 21.79 20.46
C ASP A 561 21.83 21.16 19.24
N GLY A 562 21.19 21.21 18.08
CA GLY A 562 21.71 20.59 16.86
C GLY A 562 21.86 19.06 16.90
N THR A 563 21.20 18.38 17.85
CA THR A 563 21.34 16.93 18.09
C THR A 563 21.08 16.08 16.84
N HIS A 564 22.03 15.19 16.52
CA HIS A 564 21.90 14.17 15.49
C HIS A 564 20.89 13.09 15.92
N LEU A 565 19.98 12.71 15.03
CA LEU A 565 19.01 11.64 15.25
C LEU A 565 19.31 10.45 14.32
N MET A 566 19.41 9.28 14.93
CA MET A 566 19.57 8.01 14.24
C MET A 566 18.47 7.05 14.69
N VAL A 567 17.72 6.54 13.73
CA VAL A 567 16.62 5.63 13.98
C VAL A 567 16.96 4.28 13.39
N MET A 568 16.71 3.21 14.14
CA MET A 568 16.94 1.84 13.68
C MET A 568 15.62 1.09 13.60
N THR A 569 15.48 0.27 12.56
CA THR A 569 14.35 -0.64 12.46
C THR A 569 14.77 -2.00 11.92
N ALA A 570 14.16 -3.04 12.50
CA ALA A 570 14.31 -4.40 12.01
C ALA A 570 13.20 -4.80 11.02
N THR A 571 12.12 -4.01 10.88
CA THR A 571 11.12 -4.27 9.85
C THR A 571 11.72 -3.95 8.48
N PRO A 572 11.81 -4.93 7.58
CA PRO A 572 12.11 -4.63 6.20
C PRO A 572 10.88 -3.92 5.64
N ILE A 573 11.02 -2.64 5.28
CA ILE A 573 10.03 -1.85 4.55
C ILE A 573 10.61 -1.59 3.14
N PRO A 574 9.87 -1.77 2.05
CA PRO A 574 10.35 -1.41 0.72
C PRO A 574 10.87 0.04 0.72
N ARG A 575 12.02 0.26 0.08
CA ARG A 575 12.73 1.56 0.10
C ARG A 575 11.83 2.73 -0.27
N SER A 576 11.02 2.57 -1.30
CA SER A 576 10.06 3.57 -1.79
C SER A 576 8.98 3.91 -0.75
N LEU A 577 8.50 2.91 -0.03
CA LEU A 577 7.53 3.08 1.06
C LEU A 577 8.20 3.77 2.26
N ALA A 578 9.41 3.35 2.64
CA ALA A 578 10.17 3.98 3.72
C ALA A 578 10.44 5.47 3.43
N LEU A 579 10.78 5.80 2.18
CA LEU A 579 11.01 7.18 1.74
C LEU A 579 9.73 8.02 1.58
N THR A 580 8.56 7.39 1.61
CA THR A 580 7.27 8.10 1.58
C THR A 580 6.76 8.38 2.97
N ILE A 581 6.85 7.38 3.84
CA ILE A 581 6.37 7.44 5.23
C ILE A 581 7.35 8.23 6.11
N TYR A 582 8.64 7.98 5.94
CA TYR A 582 9.73 8.58 6.73
C TYR A 582 10.62 9.46 5.86
N GLY A 583 10.06 10.09 4.81
CA GLY A 583 10.86 10.76 3.77
C GLY A 583 11.65 12.00 4.23
N ASP A 584 11.46 12.43 5.48
CA ASP A 584 12.28 13.44 6.15
C ASP A 584 13.60 12.85 6.67
N LEU A 585 13.66 11.53 6.82
CA LEU A 585 14.86 10.76 7.15
C LEU A 585 15.68 10.44 5.90
N ASP A 586 17.00 10.51 6.02
CA ASP A 586 17.94 9.87 5.09
C ASP A 586 17.97 8.36 5.35
N LEU A 587 17.94 7.53 4.32
CA LEU A 587 17.85 6.07 4.45
C LEU A 587 19.20 5.42 4.15
N SER A 588 19.72 4.63 5.10
CA SER A 588 20.80 3.67 4.88
C SER A 588 20.27 2.25 5.02
N ILE A 589 20.59 1.39 4.05
CA ILE A 589 20.13 0.00 4.01
C ILE A 589 21.31 -0.92 4.29
N ILE A 590 21.14 -1.82 5.25
CA ILE A 590 22.03 -2.95 5.54
C ILE A 590 21.37 -4.22 4.99
N ASP A 591 21.67 -4.50 3.72
CA ASP A 591 21.16 -5.61 2.91
C ASP A 591 22.04 -6.88 2.98
N GLU A 592 23.14 -6.82 3.74
CA GLU A 592 24.10 -7.91 3.90
C GLU A 592 24.07 -8.48 5.32
N MET A 593 24.06 -9.81 5.45
CA MET A 593 24.14 -10.49 6.74
C MET A 593 25.60 -10.74 7.14
N PRO A 594 25.95 -10.64 8.44
CA PRO A 594 27.30 -10.95 8.91
C PRO A 594 27.74 -12.37 8.54
N PRO A 595 29.03 -12.57 8.21
CA PRO A 595 29.56 -13.89 7.87
C PRO A 595 29.47 -14.86 9.06
N GLY A 596 29.20 -16.14 8.80
CA GLY A 596 29.13 -17.20 9.82
C GLY A 596 27.72 -17.52 10.35
N ARG A 597 26.68 -16.76 9.95
CA ARG A 597 25.30 -17.05 10.36
C ARG A 597 24.69 -18.18 9.53
N LEU A 598 24.15 -19.20 10.20
CA LEU A 598 23.42 -20.28 9.54
C LEU A 598 21.98 -19.86 9.21
N PRO A 599 21.49 -20.13 7.99
CA PRO A 599 20.11 -19.82 7.63
C PRO A 599 19.12 -20.70 8.42
N VAL A 600 18.00 -20.09 8.85
CA VAL A 600 16.94 -20.79 9.57
C VAL A 600 16.16 -21.67 8.59
N SER A 601 16.06 -22.97 8.88
CA SER A 601 15.28 -23.90 8.06
C SER A 601 13.78 -23.71 8.34
N THR A 602 13.06 -23.18 7.35
CA THR A 602 11.64 -22.81 7.51
C THR A 602 10.74 -23.84 6.84
N PHE A 603 9.70 -24.30 7.55
CA PHE A 603 8.75 -25.30 7.07
C PHE A 603 7.31 -24.86 7.34
N VAL A 604 6.44 -25.01 6.33
CA VAL A 604 4.99 -24.92 6.51
C VAL A 604 4.47 -26.33 6.75
N LEU A 605 3.84 -26.55 7.90
CA LEU A 605 3.27 -27.83 8.31
C LEU A 605 1.75 -27.75 8.30
N THR A 606 1.09 -28.87 8.01
CA THR A 606 -0.37 -28.94 8.16
C THR A 606 -0.77 -29.10 9.63
N PRO A 607 -2.00 -28.72 10.03
CA PRO A 607 -2.49 -28.95 11.40
C PRO A 607 -2.38 -30.40 11.89
N ARG A 608 -2.42 -31.37 10.97
CA ARG A 608 -2.27 -32.80 11.27
C ARG A 608 -0.84 -33.20 11.60
N GLU A 609 0.14 -32.43 11.16
CA GLU A 609 1.57 -32.66 11.39
C GLU A 609 2.09 -31.98 12.67
N ARG A 610 1.22 -31.37 13.47
CA ARG A 610 1.57 -30.69 14.73
C ARG A 610 2.40 -31.56 15.68
N GLU A 611 2.09 -32.85 15.81
CA GLU A 611 2.86 -33.79 16.64
C GLU A 611 4.33 -33.92 16.20
N ARG A 612 4.60 -33.75 14.90
CA ARG A 612 5.97 -33.73 14.37
C ARG A 612 6.73 -32.50 14.84
N ALA A 613 6.07 -31.35 14.93
CA ALA A 613 6.66 -30.12 15.48
C ALA A 613 7.02 -30.29 16.97
N TYR A 614 6.10 -30.85 17.77
CA TYR A 614 6.36 -31.13 19.19
C TYR A 614 7.51 -32.11 19.40
N SER A 615 7.60 -33.14 18.55
CA SER A 615 8.73 -34.08 18.58
C SER A 615 10.07 -33.41 18.30
N LEU A 616 10.11 -32.45 17.37
CA LEU A 616 11.32 -31.65 17.10
C LEU A 616 11.70 -30.79 18.31
N ILE A 617 10.71 -30.12 18.93
CA ILE A 617 10.93 -29.32 20.15
C ILE A 617 11.52 -30.18 21.28
N ARG A 618 10.95 -31.36 21.55
CA ARG A 618 11.51 -32.29 22.57
C ARG A 618 12.96 -32.67 22.25
N GLY A 619 13.27 -32.91 20.97
CA GLY A 619 14.62 -33.23 20.53
C GLY A 619 15.63 -32.11 20.82
N GLN A 620 15.28 -30.86 20.48
CA GLN A 620 16.17 -29.72 20.72
C GLN A 620 16.30 -29.39 22.20
N VAL A 621 15.21 -29.44 22.96
CA VAL A 621 15.26 -29.19 24.41
C VAL A 621 16.12 -30.22 25.15
N LYS A 622 16.10 -31.49 24.73
CA LYS A 622 17.01 -32.52 25.27
C LYS A 622 18.49 -32.21 25.04
N ASN A 623 18.81 -31.46 23.99
CA ASN A 623 20.17 -30.99 23.70
C ASN A 623 20.53 -29.71 24.47
N GLY A 624 19.72 -29.28 25.44
CA GLY A 624 19.94 -28.06 26.22
C GLY A 624 19.51 -26.77 25.52
N GLN A 625 18.77 -26.87 24.42
CA GLN A 625 18.27 -25.72 23.67
C GLN A 625 16.86 -25.32 24.13
N GLN A 626 16.36 -24.21 23.60
CA GLN A 626 15.06 -23.63 23.98
C GLN A 626 14.17 -23.41 22.76
N ALA A 627 12.86 -23.29 22.99
CA ALA A 627 11.87 -23.10 21.92
C ALA A 627 10.85 -22.00 22.22
N PHE A 628 10.42 -21.31 21.17
CA PHE A 628 9.30 -20.38 21.19
C PHE A 628 8.07 -21.02 20.56
N ILE A 629 6.88 -20.76 21.14
CA ILE A 629 5.58 -21.11 20.56
C ILE A 629 4.71 -19.85 20.53
N ILE A 630 4.34 -19.40 19.33
CA ILE A 630 3.63 -18.14 19.10
C ILE A 630 2.19 -18.40 18.67
N TYR A 631 1.25 -17.69 19.28
CA TYR A 631 -0.18 -17.73 18.96
C TYR A 631 -0.70 -16.37 18.48
N PRO A 632 -1.63 -16.33 17.50
CA PRO A 632 -2.18 -15.09 17.00
C PRO A 632 -3.10 -14.43 18.03
N LEU A 633 -3.16 -13.10 17.98
CA LEU A 633 -4.19 -12.33 18.65
C LEU A 633 -5.52 -12.61 17.94
N VAL A 634 -6.50 -13.13 18.68
CA VAL A 634 -7.86 -13.31 18.16
C VAL A 634 -8.61 -11.99 18.33
N GLU A 635 -9.19 -11.45 17.26
CA GLU A 635 -10.02 -10.23 17.30
C GLU A 635 -11.18 -10.40 18.31
N GLU A 636 -11.32 -9.41 19.20
CA GLU A 636 -12.06 -9.49 20.45
C GLU A 636 -13.59 -9.63 20.35
N ASN A 637 -14.18 -10.34 21.31
CA ASN A 637 -15.06 -9.66 22.27
C ASN A 637 -14.26 -9.39 23.56
N GLU A 638 -14.58 -8.33 24.30
CA GLU A 638 -13.83 -7.66 25.40
C GLU A 638 -13.26 -8.54 26.56
N GLN A 639 -13.39 -9.87 26.50
CA GLN A 639 -12.86 -10.84 27.48
C GLN A 639 -11.98 -11.95 26.84
N GLY A 640 -11.67 -11.87 25.54
CA GLY A 640 -11.19 -13.01 24.73
C GLY A 640 -9.67 -13.15 24.51
N GLU A 641 -8.89 -12.06 24.52
CA GLU A 641 -7.45 -12.08 24.16
C GLU A 641 -6.61 -13.06 24.98
N THR A 642 -7.00 -13.28 26.24
CA THR A 642 -6.25 -14.06 27.22
C THR A 642 -6.52 -15.57 27.10
N LYS A 643 -7.63 -16.00 26.49
CA LYS A 643 -8.09 -17.40 26.61
C LYS A 643 -7.30 -18.39 25.77
N ALA A 644 -7.08 -18.13 24.49
CA ALA A 644 -6.43 -19.12 23.61
C ALA A 644 -4.99 -19.45 24.05
N ALA A 645 -4.14 -18.43 24.29
CA ALA A 645 -2.76 -18.65 24.72
C ALA A 645 -2.65 -19.23 26.14
N VAL A 646 -3.59 -18.92 27.05
CA VAL A 646 -3.63 -19.52 28.39
C VAL A 646 -4.13 -20.97 28.35
N GLU A 647 -5.20 -21.24 27.61
CA GLU A 647 -5.76 -22.58 27.44
C GLU A 647 -4.73 -23.52 26.78
N ASP A 648 -4.06 -23.06 25.71
CA ASP A 648 -3.00 -23.82 25.09
C ASP A 648 -1.75 -23.92 25.98
N PHE A 649 -1.41 -22.91 26.78
CA PHE A 649 -0.33 -23.01 27.76
C PHE A 649 -0.58 -24.11 28.79
N GLU A 650 -1.78 -24.15 29.38
CA GLU A 650 -2.17 -25.18 30.34
C GLU A 650 -2.09 -26.58 29.70
N ARG A 651 -2.64 -26.71 28.48
CA ARG A 651 -2.58 -27.95 27.71
C ARG A 651 -1.14 -28.36 27.39
N LEU A 652 -0.30 -27.43 26.95
CA LEU A 652 1.10 -27.70 26.62
C LEU A 652 1.88 -28.14 27.86
N GLN A 653 1.65 -27.52 29.02
CA GLN A 653 2.33 -27.87 30.27
C GLN A 653 1.83 -29.19 30.87
N VAL A 654 0.54 -29.52 30.77
CA VAL A 654 -0.06 -30.70 31.40
C VAL A 654 -0.01 -31.94 30.50
N GLU A 655 -0.36 -31.78 29.22
CA GLU A 655 -0.56 -32.93 28.30
C GLU A 655 0.64 -33.19 27.39
N ILE A 656 1.27 -32.13 26.87
CA ILE A 656 2.28 -32.27 25.80
C ILE A 656 3.71 -32.30 26.35
N PHE A 657 4.05 -31.39 27.26
CA PHE A 657 5.40 -31.25 27.83
C PHE A 657 5.38 -31.31 29.37
N PRO A 658 4.82 -32.36 30.00
CA PRO A 658 4.76 -32.48 31.46
C PRO A 658 6.15 -32.52 32.12
N GLU A 659 7.17 -32.95 31.38
CA GLU A 659 8.56 -33.03 31.84
C GLU A 659 9.37 -31.74 31.66
N LEU A 660 8.84 -30.73 30.96
CA LEU A 660 9.53 -29.48 30.67
C LEU A 660 8.86 -28.32 31.40
N LYS A 661 9.62 -27.25 31.66
CA LYS A 661 9.06 -26.02 32.21
C LYS A 661 8.69 -25.07 31.08
N VAL A 662 7.39 -24.89 30.90
CA VAL A 662 6.79 -23.95 29.96
C VAL A 662 6.52 -22.64 30.70
N SER A 663 6.74 -21.50 30.05
CA SER A 663 6.36 -20.18 30.56
C SER A 663 5.41 -19.48 29.59
N LEU A 664 4.55 -18.61 30.11
CA LEU A 664 3.58 -17.85 29.32
C LEU A 664 3.92 -16.36 29.35
N LEU A 665 3.82 -15.72 28.19
CA LEU A 665 3.93 -14.27 28.05
C LEU A 665 2.83 -13.69 27.17
N HIS A 666 2.01 -12.78 27.68
CA HIS A 666 0.95 -12.13 26.90
C HIS A 666 0.84 -10.62 27.16
N GLY A 667 0.19 -9.89 26.25
CA GLY A 667 0.15 -8.42 26.23
C GLY A 667 -0.41 -7.78 27.49
N ARG A 668 -1.39 -8.43 28.13
CA ARG A 668 -2.05 -7.97 29.36
C ARG A 668 -1.24 -8.15 30.66
N MET A 669 -0.10 -8.83 30.63
CA MET A 669 0.74 -8.98 31.82
C MET A 669 1.33 -7.63 32.22
N ARG A 670 1.53 -7.41 33.53
CA ARG A 670 2.22 -6.22 34.02
C ARG A 670 3.66 -6.22 33.49
N PRO A 671 4.25 -5.04 33.18
CA PRO A 671 5.63 -4.95 32.69
C PRO A 671 6.63 -5.74 33.53
N ASP A 672 6.58 -5.60 34.86
CA ASP A 672 7.49 -6.30 35.78
C ASP A 672 7.36 -7.83 35.69
N ASP A 673 6.14 -8.36 35.51
CA ASP A 673 5.91 -9.80 35.37
C ASP A 673 6.45 -10.32 34.03
N LYS A 674 6.33 -9.53 32.95
CA LYS A 674 6.91 -9.87 31.65
C LYS A 674 8.43 -9.93 31.73
N ASP A 675 9.04 -8.93 32.36
CA ASP A 675 10.48 -8.85 32.55
C ASP A 675 11.01 -10.05 33.33
N MET A 676 10.31 -10.47 34.38
CA MET A 676 10.67 -11.66 35.17
C MET A 676 10.57 -12.97 34.35
N VAL A 677 9.49 -13.16 33.59
CA VAL A 677 9.33 -14.35 32.73
C VAL A 677 10.41 -14.40 31.65
N MET A 678 10.70 -13.26 31.04
CA MET A 678 11.70 -13.11 29.99
C MET A 678 13.12 -13.35 30.50
N ALA A 679 13.47 -12.77 31.66
CA ALA A 679 14.74 -13.03 32.33
C ALA A 679 14.88 -14.53 32.66
N GLY A 680 13.83 -15.12 33.24
CA GLY A 680 13.84 -16.55 33.54
C GLY A 680 13.99 -17.44 32.30
N PHE A 681 13.37 -17.08 31.17
CA PHE A 681 13.58 -17.80 29.93
C PHE A 681 15.01 -17.61 29.41
N ARG A 682 15.57 -16.39 29.42
CA ARG A 682 16.97 -16.13 29.03
C ARG A 682 17.97 -16.95 29.85
N ASP A 683 17.75 -17.07 31.15
CA ASP A 683 18.62 -17.79 32.09
C ASP A 683 18.41 -19.32 32.06
N GLY A 684 17.54 -19.82 31.18
CA GLY A 684 17.27 -21.26 31.04
C GLY A 684 16.39 -21.85 32.14
N LEU A 685 15.75 -21.02 32.98
CA LEU A 685 14.81 -21.47 34.01
C LEU A 685 13.52 -22.05 33.40
N SER A 686 13.22 -21.75 32.15
CA SER A 686 12.19 -22.41 31.34
C SER A 686 12.75 -22.78 29.97
N GLN A 687 12.29 -23.90 29.41
CA GLN A 687 12.79 -24.42 28.14
C GLN A 687 11.89 -24.03 26.97
N ILE A 688 10.61 -23.71 27.24
CA ILE A 688 9.64 -23.31 26.24
C ILE A 688 8.96 -22.02 26.69
N LEU A 689 8.91 -21.02 25.80
CA LEU A 689 8.16 -19.80 26.00
C LEU A 689 6.97 -19.74 25.03
N VAL A 690 5.77 -19.78 25.60
CA VAL A 690 4.49 -19.58 24.90
C VAL A 690 4.15 -18.10 24.93
N SER A 691 3.88 -17.50 23.77
CA SER A 691 3.51 -16.08 23.73
C SER A 691 2.58 -15.71 22.59
N THR A 692 1.98 -14.52 22.70
CA THR A 692 1.34 -13.85 21.57
C THR A 692 2.35 -12.99 20.82
N SER A 693 1.92 -11.99 20.05
CA SER A 693 2.80 -11.10 19.27
C SER A 693 3.75 -10.23 20.11
N VAL A 694 3.78 -10.36 21.44
CA VAL A 694 4.62 -9.52 22.32
C VAL A 694 6.11 -9.81 22.15
N ILE A 695 6.49 -11.02 21.70
CA ILE A 695 7.90 -11.39 21.39
C ILE A 695 8.45 -10.65 20.17
N GLU A 696 7.63 -9.88 19.46
CA GLU A 696 8.08 -9.00 18.37
C GLU A 696 9.22 -8.07 18.81
N VAL A 697 9.35 -7.76 20.11
CA VAL A 697 10.37 -6.83 20.63
C VAL A 697 11.60 -7.53 21.24
N GLY A 698 12.75 -7.18 20.67
CA GLY A 698 14.03 -7.05 21.36
C GLY A 698 14.86 -8.27 21.74
N MET A 699 14.31 -9.38 22.22
CA MET A 699 15.17 -10.34 22.91
C MET A 699 16.08 -11.18 22.02
N ASP A 700 17.35 -11.28 22.43
CA ASP A 700 18.34 -12.23 21.94
C ASP A 700 18.48 -13.41 22.91
N ILE A 701 18.13 -14.61 22.45
CA ILE A 701 18.37 -15.85 23.19
C ILE A 701 19.16 -16.79 22.27
N PRO A 702 20.50 -16.83 22.41
CA PRO A 702 21.36 -17.65 21.53
C PRO A 702 21.01 -19.15 21.55
N ASN A 703 20.51 -19.64 22.69
CA ASN A 703 20.11 -21.04 22.89
C ASN A 703 18.72 -21.38 22.30
N ALA A 704 17.96 -20.39 21.81
CA ALA A 704 16.66 -20.64 21.20
C ALA A 704 16.81 -21.06 19.74
N THR A 705 16.47 -22.31 19.44
CA THR A 705 16.69 -22.91 18.11
C THR A 705 15.41 -23.27 17.38
N VAL A 706 14.26 -23.30 18.05
CA VAL A 706 12.98 -23.61 17.41
C VAL A 706 11.99 -22.47 17.61
N MET A 707 11.40 -22.00 16.51
CA MET A 707 10.28 -21.07 16.47
C MET A 707 9.07 -21.78 15.88
N LEU A 708 8.05 -22.06 16.69
CA LEU A 708 6.76 -22.61 16.24
C LEU A 708 5.71 -21.51 16.25
N ILE A 709 4.99 -21.33 15.14
CA ILE A 709 3.94 -20.33 15.00
C ILE A 709 2.64 -21.05 14.64
N GLU A 710 1.69 -21.08 15.57
CA GLU A 710 0.33 -21.55 15.33
C GLU A 710 -0.50 -20.43 14.68
N GLY A 711 -1.53 -20.80 13.91
CA GLY A 711 -2.35 -19.86 13.15
C GLY A 711 -1.52 -18.90 12.27
N ALA A 712 -0.45 -19.39 11.65
CA ALA A 712 0.52 -18.58 10.92
C ALA A 712 -0.09 -17.71 9.81
N ASN A 713 -1.20 -18.17 9.22
CA ASN A 713 -1.98 -17.42 8.23
C ASN A 713 -2.59 -16.11 8.80
N ARG A 714 -2.67 -15.92 10.12
CA ARG A 714 -3.18 -14.67 10.69
C ARG A 714 -2.13 -13.55 10.75
N PHE A 715 -0.84 -13.88 10.68
CA PHE A 715 0.26 -12.92 10.79
C PHE A 715 0.74 -12.40 9.44
N GLY A 716 1.21 -11.16 9.39
CA GLY A 716 1.90 -10.59 8.21
C GLY A 716 3.21 -11.31 7.91
N LEU A 717 3.62 -11.36 6.63
CA LEU A 717 4.91 -12.00 6.28
C LEU A 717 6.08 -11.27 6.95
N ALA A 718 6.00 -9.94 7.09
CA ALA A 718 6.99 -9.17 7.84
C ALA A 718 7.07 -9.57 9.33
N GLN A 719 5.92 -9.81 9.98
CA GLN A 719 5.87 -10.26 11.38
C GLN A 719 6.41 -11.69 11.53
N LEU A 720 6.02 -12.59 10.62
CA LEU A 720 6.55 -13.96 10.59
C LEU A 720 8.07 -13.98 10.40
N HIS A 721 8.59 -13.09 9.56
CA HIS A 721 10.03 -12.89 9.37
C HIS A 721 10.71 -12.40 10.65
N GLN A 722 10.14 -11.43 11.36
CA GLN A 722 10.68 -10.99 12.65
C GLN A 722 10.71 -12.13 13.68
N PHE A 723 9.64 -12.93 13.78
CA PHE A 723 9.62 -14.11 14.65
C PHE A 723 10.68 -15.13 14.23
N ARG A 724 10.82 -15.41 12.93
CA ARG A 724 11.90 -16.27 12.41
C ARG A 724 13.29 -15.75 12.82
N GLY A 725 13.49 -14.44 12.78
CA GLY A 725 14.75 -13.79 13.17
C GLY A 725 15.07 -13.82 14.68
N ARG A 726 14.12 -14.26 15.52
CA ARG A 726 14.35 -14.46 16.97
C ARG A 726 15.12 -15.75 17.28
N VAL A 727 15.19 -16.67 16.33
CA VAL A 727 16.01 -17.91 16.42
C VAL A 727 17.19 -17.85 15.44
N GLY A 728 18.17 -18.74 15.60
CA GLY A 728 19.36 -18.76 14.72
C GLY A 728 20.34 -17.64 15.02
N ARG A 729 20.54 -17.35 16.31
CA ARG A 729 21.55 -16.40 16.81
C ARG A 729 22.81 -17.09 17.33
N GLY A 730 22.71 -18.34 17.75
CA GLY A 730 23.86 -19.19 18.07
C GLY A 730 24.47 -19.87 16.84
N ALA A 731 25.51 -20.68 17.07
CA ALA A 731 26.15 -21.50 16.03
C ALA A 731 25.32 -22.73 15.60
N GLU A 732 24.25 -23.03 16.34
CA GLU A 732 23.40 -24.20 16.13
C GLU A 732 22.36 -23.99 15.03
N LYS A 733 22.05 -25.07 14.30
CA LYS A 733 21.03 -25.04 13.26
C LYS A 733 19.65 -24.80 13.86
N SER A 734 18.97 -23.77 13.37
CA SER A 734 17.65 -23.35 13.87
C SER A 734 16.52 -23.62 12.87
N TYR A 735 15.31 -23.73 13.41
CA TYR A 735 14.11 -24.18 12.70
C TYR A 735 12.95 -23.21 12.94
N CYS A 736 12.22 -22.87 11.88
CA CYS A 736 10.97 -22.11 11.95
C CYS A 736 9.83 -22.95 11.37
N LEU A 737 8.80 -23.20 12.16
CA LEU A 737 7.67 -24.06 11.84
C LEU A 737 6.40 -23.21 11.81
N LEU A 738 5.70 -23.21 10.69
CA LEU A 738 4.49 -22.42 10.45
C LEU A 738 3.30 -23.36 10.32
N ILE A 739 2.34 -23.28 11.22
CA ILE A 739 1.10 -24.08 11.21
C ILE A 739 -0.09 -23.12 10.95
N PRO A 740 -0.81 -23.22 9.83
CA PRO A 740 -2.01 -22.43 9.59
C PRO A 740 -3.22 -23.00 10.34
N ASP A 741 -4.30 -22.23 10.50
CA ASP A 741 -5.53 -22.71 11.15
C ASP A 741 -6.23 -23.82 10.34
N THR A 742 -6.27 -23.65 9.02
CA THR A 742 -6.93 -24.57 8.08
C THR A 742 -5.92 -25.07 7.05
N PRO A 743 -6.14 -26.26 6.47
CA PRO A 743 -5.29 -26.80 5.43
C PRO A 743 -5.49 -26.15 4.04
N ASP A 744 -6.33 -25.12 3.90
CA ASP A 744 -6.72 -24.57 2.59
C ASP A 744 -5.54 -23.92 1.83
N GLU A 745 -5.32 -24.34 0.58
CA GLU A 745 -4.13 -23.93 -0.19
C GLU A 745 -4.12 -22.45 -0.59
N VAL A 746 -5.28 -21.84 -0.87
CA VAL A 746 -5.36 -20.45 -1.36
C VAL A 746 -4.93 -19.45 -0.27
N GLU A 747 -5.40 -19.62 0.97
CA GLU A 747 -5.02 -18.74 2.09
C GLU A 747 -3.57 -18.96 2.56
N ASN A 748 -3.04 -20.16 2.31
CA ASN A 748 -1.71 -20.61 2.73
C ASN A 748 -0.63 -20.43 1.65
N THR A 749 -0.99 -20.09 0.41
CA THR A 749 -0.04 -19.87 -0.70
C THR A 749 1.02 -18.83 -0.30
N ARG A 750 0.62 -17.78 0.44
CA ARG A 750 1.56 -16.77 0.95
C ARG A 750 2.58 -17.31 1.96
N LEU A 751 2.23 -18.32 2.76
CA LEU A 751 3.15 -18.90 3.75
C LEU A 751 4.28 -19.66 3.06
N GLN A 752 4.06 -20.14 1.83
CA GLN A 752 5.13 -20.77 1.03
C GLN A 752 6.24 -19.77 0.69
N VAL A 753 5.91 -18.48 0.56
CA VAL A 753 6.91 -17.44 0.34
C VAL A 753 7.97 -17.42 1.47
N MET A 754 7.58 -17.71 2.72
CA MET A 754 8.49 -17.79 3.86
C MET A 754 9.52 -18.93 3.75
N THR A 755 9.24 -19.98 2.97
CA THR A 755 10.16 -21.11 2.77
C THR A 755 11.10 -20.89 1.59
N GLU A 756 10.71 -20.03 0.63
CA GLU A 756 11.50 -19.71 -0.56
C GLU A 756 12.67 -18.77 -0.29
N THR A 757 12.48 -17.78 0.59
CA THR A 757 13.49 -16.74 0.84
C THR A 757 13.74 -16.48 2.32
N ASN A 758 15.00 -16.20 2.63
CA ASN A 758 15.42 -15.72 3.95
C ASN A 758 15.51 -14.20 4.03
N ASP A 759 15.40 -13.50 2.91
CA ASP A 759 15.54 -12.05 2.82
C ASP A 759 14.26 -11.35 3.26
N GLY A 760 14.33 -10.58 4.34
CA GLY A 760 13.20 -9.81 4.84
C GLY A 760 12.69 -8.75 3.86
N PHE A 761 13.55 -8.12 3.06
CA PHE A 761 13.14 -7.08 2.12
C PHE A 761 12.25 -7.65 1.01
N VAL A 762 12.61 -8.82 0.48
CA VAL A 762 11.80 -9.54 -0.52
C VAL A 762 10.45 -9.96 0.07
N LEU A 763 10.44 -10.41 1.33
CA LEU A 763 9.20 -10.79 2.01
C LEU A 763 8.27 -9.59 2.22
N ALA A 764 8.83 -8.44 2.60
CA ALA A 764 8.06 -7.22 2.80
C ALA A 764 7.47 -6.67 1.50
N GLU A 765 8.19 -6.77 0.38
CA GLU A 765 7.67 -6.40 -0.94
C GLU A 765 6.48 -7.28 -1.33
N ARG A 766 6.59 -8.60 -1.15
CA ARG A 766 5.48 -9.53 -1.42
C ARG A 766 4.30 -9.37 -0.45
N ASP A 767 4.57 -9.06 0.81
CA ASP A 767 3.52 -8.76 1.80
C ASP A 767 2.74 -7.50 1.40
N LEU A 768 3.46 -6.46 0.96
CA LEU A 768 2.88 -5.20 0.49
C LEU A 768 2.01 -5.41 -0.76
N GLU A 769 2.49 -6.18 -1.75
CA GLU A 769 1.72 -6.52 -2.95
C GLU A 769 0.41 -7.24 -2.63
N GLN A 770 0.41 -8.13 -1.62
CA GLN A 770 -0.74 -8.98 -1.29
C GLN A 770 -1.73 -8.33 -0.32
N ARG A 771 -1.25 -7.61 0.71
CA ARG A 771 -2.10 -7.02 1.76
C ARG A 771 -2.46 -5.56 1.51
N GLY A 772 -1.69 -4.84 0.72
CA GLY A 772 -1.73 -3.38 0.68
C GLY A 772 -1.17 -2.73 1.96
N PRO A 773 -1.07 -1.39 2.01
CA PRO A 773 -0.29 -0.68 3.02
C PRO A 773 -1.01 -0.49 4.36
N GLY A 774 -2.31 -0.82 4.46
CA GLY A 774 -3.17 -0.45 5.59
C GLY A 774 -2.76 -1.03 6.95
N GLN A 775 -2.02 -2.14 6.99
CA GLN A 775 -1.50 -2.71 8.25
C GLN A 775 -0.11 -2.18 8.64
N PHE A 776 0.72 -1.77 7.69
CA PHE A 776 2.08 -1.29 7.95
C PHE A 776 2.10 0.08 8.61
N LEU A 777 1.07 0.89 8.35
CA LEU A 777 1.04 2.29 8.75
C LEU A 777 0.50 2.54 10.14
N GLY A 778 -0.23 1.59 10.73
CA GLY A 778 -0.97 1.83 11.97
C GLY A 778 -2.02 2.94 11.78
N THR A 779 -3.26 2.66 12.12
CA THR A 779 -4.28 3.72 12.19
C THR A 779 -3.83 4.78 13.18
N ARG A 780 -3.52 6.01 12.68
CA ARG A 780 -3.35 7.32 13.39
C ARG A 780 -1.95 7.97 13.48
N GLN A 781 -0.90 7.48 12.82
CA GLN A 781 0.46 7.96 13.12
C GLN A 781 0.95 9.24 12.38
N SER A 782 0.28 9.72 11.34
CA SER A 782 0.70 10.95 10.63
C SER A 782 -0.33 12.07 10.77
N GLY A 783 0.10 13.30 11.06
CA GLY A 783 -0.72 14.52 10.99
C GLY A 783 -1.24 14.87 9.58
N TYR A 784 -0.94 14.02 8.59
CA TYR A 784 -1.44 14.03 7.22
C TYR A 784 -2.79 13.31 7.13
N HIS A 785 -3.71 13.80 6.29
CA HIS A 785 -4.98 13.11 6.03
C HIS A 785 -4.75 11.71 5.42
N GLU A 786 -5.58 10.75 5.79
CA GLU A 786 -5.54 9.40 5.23
C GLU A 786 -5.71 9.45 3.71
N PHE A 787 -4.85 8.74 2.97
CA PHE A 787 -4.92 8.66 1.52
C PHE A 787 -6.27 8.06 1.09
N GLN A 788 -7.02 8.77 0.25
CA GLN A 788 -8.34 8.32 -0.16
C GLN A 788 -8.28 7.53 -1.46
N LEU A 789 -7.38 7.91 -2.37
CA LEU A 789 -7.22 7.29 -3.69
C LEU A 789 -5.81 6.78 -3.94
N ALA A 790 -4.79 7.41 -3.35
CA ALA A 790 -3.43 6.96 -3.47
C ALA A 790 -3.20 5.64 -2.75
N ASN A 791 -2.61 4.68 -3.46
CA ASN A 791 -2.11 3.47 -2.86
C ASN A 791 -0.59 3.60 -2.65
N LEU A 792 -0.15 3.44 -1.41
CA LEU A 792 1.26 3.46 -1.07
C LEU A 792 2.06 2.27 -1.60
N THR A 793 1.39 1.25 -2.16
CA THR A 793 2.07 0.20 -2.94
C THR A 793 2.47 0.65 -4.33
N ASP A 794 1.94 1.77 -4.85
CA ASP A 794 2.32 2.27 -6.17
C ASP A 794 3.65 3.04 -6.11
N ILE A 795 4.72 2.26 -6.08
CA ILE A 795 6.10 2.75 -6.04
C ILE A 795 6.39 3.72 -7.18
N ARG A 796 5.84 3.45 -8.38
CA ARG A 796 6.09 4.28 -9.57
C ARG A 796 5.43 5.64 -9.42
N LEU A 797 4.21 5.69 -8.90
CA LEU A 797 3.51 6.94 -8.63
C LEU A 797 4.24 7.77 -7.58
N ILE A 798 4.73 7.12 -6.51
CA ILE A 798 5.53 7.74 -5.45
C ILE A 798 6.80 8.37 -6.01
N GLU A 799 7.60 7.61 -6.75
CA GLU A 799 8.85 8.09 -7.33
C GLU A 799 8.61 9.25 -8.29
N LYS A 800 7.57 9.15 -9.12
CA LYS A 800 7.16 10.21 -10.03
C LYS A 800 6.80 11.48 -9.26
N ALA A 801 5.94 11.38 -8.25
CA ALA A 801 5.52 12.52 -7.43
C ALA A 801 6.70 13.17 -6.69
N ARG A 802 7.58 12.36 -6.09
CA ARG A 802 8.78 12.83 -5.40
C ARG A 802 9.74 13.56 -6.33
N ARG A 803 9.97 13.04 -7.53
CA ARG A 803 10.83 13.68 -8.53
C ARG A 803 10.33 15.08 -8.85
N PHE A 804 9.04 15.21 -9.20
CA PHE A 804 8.44 16.52 -9.48
C PHE A 804 8.45 17.45 -8.27
N ALA A 805 8.24 16.93 -7.05
CA ALA A 805 8.28 17.73 -5.83
C ALA A 805 9.69 18.28 -5.55
N ALA A 806 10.71 17.44 -5.74
CA ALA A 806 12.11 17.84 -5.59
C ALA A 806 12.52 18.86 -6.66
N GLU A 807 12.13 18.66 -7.92
CA GLU A 807 12.37 19.61 -9.02
C GLU A 807 11.73 20.97 -8.74
N LEU A 808 10.46 20.99 -8.30
CA LEU A 808 9.76 22.21 -7.94
C LEU A 808 10.49 22.97 -6.83
N LEU A 809 10.80 22.28 -5.73
CA LEU A 809 11.46 22.90 -4.59
C LEU A 809 12.90 23.32 -4.91
N ASN A 810 13.59 22.68 -5.87
CA ASN A 810 14.90 23.16 -6.32
C ASN A 810 14.81 24.50 -7.08
N GLN A 811 13.70 24.75 -7.77
CA GLN A 811 13.47 25.99 -8.51
C GLN A 811 12.88 27.09 -7.62
N ASP A 812 11.92 26.75 -6.77
CA ASP A 812 11.25 27.66 -5.83
C ASP A 812 11.19 27.05 -4.41
N PRO A 813 12.29 27.13 -3.63
CA PRO A 813 12.40 26.50 -2.32
C PRO A 813 11.32 26.90 -1.31
N ASP A 814 10.88 28.15 -1.39
CA ASP A 814 9.92 28.75 -0.46
C ASP A 814 8.49 28.80 -1.02
N LEU A 815 8.27 28.28 -2.23
CA LEU A 815 7.00 28.36 -2.97
C LEU A 815 6.45 29.81 -3.05
N ARG A 816 7.34 30.76 -3.34
CA ARG A 816 7.01 32.20 -3.39
C ARG A 816 6.45 32.64 -4.74
N ASP A 817 6.63 31.86 -5.81
CA ASP A 817 6.08 32.20 -7.12
C ASP A 817 4.54 32.32 -7.03
N PRO A 818 3.95 33.40 -7.58
CA PRO A 818 2.49 33.54 -7.66
C PRO A 818 1.77 32.33 -8.26
N GLN A 819 2.39 31.62 -9.21
CA GLN A 819 1.83 30.42 -9.82
C GLN A 819 1.69 29.24 -8.84
N HIS A 820 2.45 29.24 -7.74
CA HIS A 820 2.43 28.21 -6.71
C HIS A 820 1.49 28.53 -5.54
N GLN A 821 0.81 29.69 -5.53
CA GLN A 821 -0.11 30.05 -4.44
C GLN A 821 -1.30 29.07 -4.28
N PRO A 822 -1.94 28.56 -5.36
CA PRO A 822 -2.96 27.52 -5.25
C PRO A 822 -2.41 26.24 -4.60
N LEU A 823 -1.19 25.86 -4.99
CA LEU A 823 -0.47 24.71 -4.43
C LEU A 823 -0.19 24.88 -2.94
N VAL A 824 0.32 26.03 -2.52
CA VAL A 824 0.58 26.34 -1.09
C VAL A 824 -0.71 26.27 -0.28
N THR A 825 -1.81 26.76 -0.83
CA THR A 825 -3.12 26.71 -0.17
C THR A 825 -3.59 25.25 -0.01
N ALA A 826 -3.44 24.42 -1.04
CA ALA A 826 -3.76 23.00 -0.97
C ALA A 826 -2.84 22.25 0.01
N LEU A 827 -1.53 22.53 -0.02
CA LEU A 827 -0.55 21.95 0.90
C LEU A 827 -0.90 22.25 2.36
N ARG A 828 -1.26 23.51 2.70
CA ARG A 828 -1.70 23.90 4.05
C ARG A 828 -3.00 23.23 4.51
N ARG A 829 -3.85 22.78 3.58
CA ARG A 829 -5.06 22.01 3.94
C ARG A 829 -4.71 20.54 4.16
N ALA A 830 -3.89 19.97 3.29
CA ALA A 830 -3.46 18.58 3.40
C ALA A 830 -2.58 18.35 4.64
N TRP A 831 -1.79 19.35 5.01
CA TRP A 831 -0.97 19.40 6.22
C TRP A 831 -1.61 20.33 7.24
N ASN A 832 -2.40 19.79 8.17
CA ASN A 832 -3.01 20.56 9.25
C ASN A 832 -1.97 21.47 9.91
N GLY A 833 -2.30 22.76 10.12
CA GLY A 833 -1.41 23.83 10.57
C GLY A 833 -0.78 23.68 11.97
N ASN A 834 -0.88 22.52 12.62
CA ASN A 834 -0.11 22.18 13.82
C ASN A 834 1.13 21.40 13.41
N VAL A 835 2.24 22.13 13.28
CA VAL A 835 3.58 21.63 13.02
C VAL A 835 4.05 20.80 14.22
N GLY A 836 3.85 19.49 14.14
CA GLY A 836 4.65 18.50 14.86
C GLY A 836 5.59 17.78 13.88
N ASP A 837 6.66 17.17 14.37
CA ASP A 837 7.41 16.19 13.56
C ASP A 837 6.44 15.16 12.96
N ILE A 838 6.68 14.69 11.74
CA ILE A 838 5.94 13.52 11.21
C ILE A 838 6.67 12.22 11.61
N SER A 839 7.87 12.39 12.16
CA SER A 839 8.91 11.42 12.48
C SER A 839 9.51 11.61 13.86
#